data_AF-A0A816MP03-F1
#
_entry.id   AF-A0A816MP03-F1
#
_cell.length_a   1.000
_cell.length_b   1.000
_cell.length_c   1.000
_cell.angle_alpha   90.00
_cell.angle_beta   90.00
_cell.angle_gamma   90.00
#
_symmetry.space_group_name_H-M   'P 1'
#
loop_
_entity.id
_entity.type
_entity.pdbx_description
1 polymer ?
#
loop_
_entity_poly.entity_id
_entity_poly.type
_entity_poly.pdbx_seq_one_letter_code
_entity_poly.pdbx_strand_id
1 'polypeptide(L)'
;MDTMRIPGVSSGAESLIQCNALSSLVGRRSDNGRWRTRMFPARSRTWRLSPKRRLFPSVKAVSSEPKEKVADVVIDSEQEGFSSLSPFGPDAASVASSIKYHSEFTPLFSPEKFELPKAFFATAQSVRDALIINWNATYEYYNRVNPKQAYYLSMEFLQGRALSNAVGNLGLTGAYADALKSLGFDLESVATQEPDPALGNGGLGRLASCFLDSMATLNYPAWGYGLRYKYGLFKQRITKDGQEEVAEDWLELSNPWEIVRNDVSYPVKFYGKVVSGSDGKKQWIGGEDIVAVAYDVPIPGYKTKTTINLRLWSTKAPAADFDLSSYNSGKHTEAAQALFNAEKICYVLYPGDESNKGKALRLKQQYTLCSASLQDIIARFETRSGGSINWEEFPEKVAVQMNDTHPTLCIPELMRILMDLKGLSWEDAWKITQRTVAYTNHTVLPEALEKWSLDLMGKLLPRHVEIIEMIDEELVSTIVSEYGTEDPDFLKEKLKAMRILENVELPSAFADVIVKPKNTKDSKEAAQTVVVKKEQEEEETAGEEVEVIPEPTVKPPKMVRMANLAVVGGHAVNGVAEIHSEIVKKDVFNEFVKLWPDKFQNKTNGVTPRRWISFCNTYLSDIITSWIGTEDWVLNTEKLAELRKFADDEDLQSEWRAAKKKNKLKVVSLIKERTGYTVNPDAMFDIQIKRIHEYKRQLLNILGIVYRYKKMKEMSASEREKAFVPRVCIFGGKAFATYVQAKRIVKFITDVGSTINNDPEIGDLLKVIFVPDYNVSVSELLIPASELSQHISTAGMEASGTSNMKFSMNGCILIGTLDGANVEIREEVGEENFFLFGAKADEIVNLRKERAEGKFVPDPIFEEVKQYVRSGVFGSNYDELIGSLEGNEGFGRADYFLVGKDFPSYVECQEKVDEAYRDQKRWTRMSILNTAGSFKFSSDRTIHEYAKDIWNIKQVELP
;
A
#
# COMPACT_ATOMS: atom_id res chain seq x y z
N MET A 1 7.13 54.44 1.16
CA MET A 1 7.21 55.72 0.42
C MET A 1 8.30 55.59 -0.61
N ASP A 2 7.99 56.04 -1.82
CA ASP A 2 8.81 56.27 -3.01
C ASP A 2 9.40 55.05 -3.75
N THR A 3 8.64 54.45 -4.69
CA THR A 3 8.37 54.84 -6.10
C THR A 3 9.43 54.35 -7.09
N MET A 4 9.21 53.14 -7.64
CA MET A 4 9.88 52.66 -8.86
C MET A 4 9.02 52.95 -10.09
N ARG A 5 9.60 53.71 -11.02
CA ARG A 5 9.06 54.10 -12.32
C ARG A 5 9.30 53.01 -13.37
N ILE A 6 8.26 52.67 -14.12
CA ILE A 6 8.30 51.95 -15.39
C ILE A 6 8.14 52.98 -16.52
N PRO A 7 8.92 52.95 -17.61
CA PRO A 7 8.64 53.75 -18.79
C PRO A 7 7.86 52.95 -19.85
N GLY A 8 6.63 53.41 -20.11
CA GLY A 8 6.24 54.00 -21.40
C GLY A 8 6.12 53.12 -22.64
N VAL A 9 4.86 52.78 -22.98
CA VAL A 9 4.40 52.34 -24.31
C VAL A 9 3.76 53.54 -25.03
N SER A 10 4.16 53.79 -26.28
CA SER A 10 3.41 54.46 -27.36
C SER A 10 4.18 54.15 -28.66
N SER A 11 3.65 54.06 -29.88
CA SER A 11 2.33 54.25 -30.51
C SER A 11 2.59 54.00 -32.02
N GLY A 12 1.68 53.40 -32.79
CA GLY A 12 1.81 53.46 -34.25
C GLY A 12 0.93 52.52 -35.11
N ALA A 13 -0.30 52.97 -35.36
CA ALA A 13 -1.09 52.90 -36.60
C ALA A 13 -1.65 51.56 -37.16
N GLU A 14 -2.99 51.55 -37.21
CA GLU A 14 -3.89 50.69 -37.99
C GLU A 14 -3.97 51.09 -39.48
N SER A 15 -4.39 50.16 -40.34
CA SER A 15 -5.30 50.47 -41.45
C SER A 15 -6.24 49.29 -41.73
N LEU A 16 -7.54 49.55 -41.57
CA LEU A 16 -8.68 48.69 -41.92
C LEU A 16 -9.52 49.51 -42.92
N ILE A 17 -9.84 48.92 -44.07
CA ILE A 17 -10.64 49.55 -45.14
C ILE A 17 -12.10 49.10 -45.01
N GLN A 18 -12.96 50.08 -44.70
CA GLN A 18 -14.29 50.43 -45.27
C GLN A 18 -15.10 49.31 -45.95
N CYS A 19 -16.36 49.02 -45.64
CA CYS A 19 -17.62 49.81 -45.47
C CYS A 19 -18.61 49.40 -46.56
N ASN A 20 -19.84 49.10 -46.17
CA ASN A 20 -21.11 49.57 -46.76
C ASN A 20 -22.28 48.81 -46.10
N ALA A 21 -23.46 49.36 -45.80
CA ALA A 21 -23.94 50.73 -45.68
C ALA A 21 -25.40 50.64 -45.16
N LEU A 22 -25.81 51.63 -44.35
CA LEU A 22 -27.15 52.26 -44.27
C LEU A 22 -28.34 51.41 -43.73
N SER A 23 -29.25 51.90 -42.87
CA SER A 23 -29.53 53.26 -42.36
C SER A 23 -30.59 53.19 -41.24
N SER A 24 -30.46 54.06 -40.21
CA SER A 24 -31.49 54.89 -39.51
C SER A 24 -32.84 54.29 -39.08
N LEU A 25 -33.56 54.69 -38.02
CA LEU A 25 -33.42 55.48 -36.77
C LEU A 25 -34.88 55.61 -36.24
N VAL A 26 -35.07 55.41 -34.93
CA VAL A 26 -36.04 56.11 -34.04
C VAL A 26 -37.57 55.91 -34.19
N GLY A 27 -38.20 55.55 -33.07
CA GLY A 27 -39.60 55.89 -32.78
C GLY A 27 -40.15 55.24 -31.51
N ARG A 28 -40.36 56.03 -30.45
CA ARG A 28 -40.85 55.64 -29.12
C ARG A 28 -42.39 55.71 -29.02
N ARG A 29 -42.94 54.88 -28.11
CA ARG A 29 -44.12 55.05 -27.20
C ARG A 29 -45.54 54.61 -27.62
N SER A 30 -46.18 53.97 -26.62
CA SER A 30 -47.60 54.04 -26.20
C SER A 30 -48.61 53.24 -27.06
N ASP A 31 -49.70 52.66 -26.57
CA ASP A 31 -50.21 52.17 -25.27
C ASP A 31 -51.55 51.45 -25.62
N ASN A 32 -51.95 50.46 -24.81
CA ASN A 32 -53.32 49.92 -24.60
C ASN A 32 -54.29 49.54 -25.76
N GLY A 33 -54.85 48.32 -25.66
CA GLY A 33 -56.10 47.94 -26.35
C GLY A 33 -56.57 46.48 -26.15
N ARG A 34 -57.30 46.20 -25.06
CA ARG A 34 -58.01 44.95 -24.73
C ARG A 34 -59.30 44.75 -25.53
N TRP A 35 -59.69 43.49 -25.81
CA TRP A 35 -61.09 42.97 -25.83
C TRP A 35 -61.09 41.45 -25.46
N ARG A 36 -61.32 41.07 -24.19
CA ARG A 36 -62.59 40.57 -23.54
C ARG A 36 -63.18 39.27 -24.13
N THR A 37 -62.96 38.09 -23.52
CA THR A 37 -63.74 37.37 -22.46
C THR A 37 -65.13 36.83 -22.82
N ARG A 38 -65.32 35.53 -22.60
CA ARG A 38 -66.57 34.91 -22.12
C ARG A 38 -66.26 33.89 -21.01
N MET A 39 -67.10 33.89 -19.98
CA MET A 39 -66.95 33.19 -18.69
C MET A 39 -67.94 32.02 -18.54
N PHE A 40 -67.46 30.95 -17.88
CA PHE A 40 -68.08 30.01 -16.89
C PHE A 40 -69.28 29.11 -17.28
N PRO A 41 -69.48 27.91 -16.62
CA PRO A 41 -69.19 27.64 -15.21
C PRO A 41 -68.55 26.29 -14.81
N ALA A 42 -68.20 26.25 -13.52
CA ALA A 42 -67.58 25.17 -12.77
C ALA A 42 -68.45 23.91 -12.62
N ARG A 43 -67.79 22.74 -12.55
CA ARG A 43 -68.28 21.55 -11.82
C ARG A 43 -67.11 20.83 -11.15
N SER A 44 -67.27 20.62 -9.85
CA SER A 44 -66.44 19.77 -9.00
C SER A 44 -66.58 18.31 -9.40
N ARG A 45 -65.47 17.55 -9.35
CA ARG A 45 -65.48 16.10 -9.14
C ARG A 45 -64.14 15.62 -8.59
N THR A 46 -64.21 15.16 -7.35
CA THR A 46 -63.20 14.41 -6.61
C THR A 46 -62.80 13.13 -7.33
N TRP A 47 -61.50 12.84 -7.40
CA TRP A 47 -61.00 11.50 -7.75
C TRP A 47 -59.96 11.06 -6.73
N ARG A 48 -60.32 10.01 -5.98
CA ARG A 48 -59.44 9.26 -5.08
C ARG A 48 -58.44 8.47 -5.91
N LEU A 49 -57.15 8.55 -5.58
CA LEU A 49 -56.12 7.65 -6.11
C LEU A 49 -55.81 6.57 -5.07
N SER A 50 -56.18 5.33 -5.39
CA SER A 50 -55.79 4.10 -4.70
C SER A 50 -54.49 3.55 -5.31
N PRO A 51 -53.52 3.06 -4.52
CA PRO A 51 -52.27 2.52 -5.05
C PRO A 51 -52.44 1.05 -5.47
N LYS A 52 -52.13 0.73 -6.74
CA LYS A 52 -52.02 -0.67 -7.22
C LYS A 52 -50.56 -1.09 -7.31
N ARG A 53 -50.21 -2.09 -6.49
CA ARG A 53 -49.02 -2.95 -6.59
C ARG A 53 -48.90 -3.54 -8.00
N ARG A 54 -47.69 -3.53 -8.58
CA ARG A 54 -47.32 -4.40 -9.70
C ARG A 54 -46.31 -5.44 -9.21
N LEU A 55 -46.75 -6.69 -9.23
CA LEU A 55 -45.95 -7.91 -9.11
C LEU A 55 -45.42 -8.29 -10.49
N PHE A 56 -44.15 -8.70 -10.58
CA PHE A 56 -43.58 -9.34 -11.77
C PHE A 56 -43.83 -10.85 -11.71
N PRO A 57 -44.20 -11.53 -12.81
CA PRO A 57 -44.57 -12.94 -12.78
C PRO A 57 -43.35 -13.87 -12.95
N SER A 58 -43.37 -14.95 -12.17
CA SER A 58 -42.61 -16.18 -12.33
C SER A 58 -43.09 -16.93 -13.60
N VAL A 59 -42.15 -17.49 -14.37
CA VAL A 59 -42.45 -18.44 -15.45
C VAL A 59 -41.93 -19.82 -15.04
N LYS A 60 -42.84 -20.78 -14.92
CA LYS A 60 -42.59 -22.21 -14.75
C LYS A 60 -42.57 -22.92 -16.11
N ALA A 61 -41.76 -23.98 -16.16
CA ALA A 61 -41.64 -24.95 -17.24
C ALA A 61 -42.94 -25.69 -17.56
N VAL A 62 -43.11 -26.08 -18.84
CA VAL A 62 -44.02 -27.14 -19.31
C VAL A 62 -43.35 -27.89 -20.46
N SER A 63 -43.28 -29.22 -20.35
CA SER A 63 -42.88 -30.16 -21.40
C SER A 63 -44.08 -30.97 -21.94
N SER A 64 -43.85 -31.72 -23.02
CA SER A 64 -44.68 -32.75 -23.73
C SER A 64 -45.68 -32.23 -24.78
N GLU A 65 -45.83 -32.73 -26.01
CA GLU A 65 -45.26 -33.73 -26.97
C GLU A 65 -46.04 -33.50 -28.32
N PRO A 66 -45.85 -34.19 -29.48
CA PRO A 66 -45.08 -35.40 -29.79
C PRO A 66 -44.18 -35.36 -31.06
N LYS A 67 -43.48 -36.49 -31.25
CA LYS A 67 -42.45 -36.86 -32.25
C LYS A 67 -42.93 -36.93 -33.71
N GLU A 68 -42.07 -36.50 -34.63
CA GLU A 68 -41.93 -37.12 -35.96
C GLU A 68 -40.45 -37.30 -36.33
N LYS A 69 -40.14 -38.46 -36.91
CA LYS A 69 -38.81 -39.02 -37.18
C LYS A 69 -38.22 -38.42 -38.46
N VAL A 70 -36.96 -37.98 -38.42
CA VAL A 70 -36.10 -37.93 -39.61
C VAL A 70 -34.72 -38.46 -39.21
N ALA A 71 -34.19 -39.32 -40.07
CA ALA A 71 -33.10 -40.25 -39.85
C ALA A 71 -31.72 -39.59 -39.65
N ASP A 72 -30.92 -40.22 -38.79
CA ASP A 72 -29.50 -39.94 -38.58
C ASP A 72 -28.70 -40.12 -39.89
N VAL A 73 -28.16 -39.03 -40.41
CA VAL A 73 -26.98 -39.05 -41.26
C VAL A 73 -25.85 -38.48 -40.42
N VAL A 74 -24.99 -39.37 -39.95
CA VAL A 74 -23.71 -39.03 -39.33
C VAL A 74 -22.85 -38.36 -40.41
N ILE A 75 -22.74 -37.03 -40.34
CA ILE A 75 -21.70 -36.28 -41.04
C ILE A 75 -20.62 -36.00 -40.01
N ASP A 76 -19.62 -36.87 -40.04
CA ASP A 76 -18.36 -36.75 -39.33
C ASP A 76 -17.49 -35.74 -40.09
N SER A 77 -17.79 -34.45 -39.96
CA SER A 77 -16.92 -33.37 -40.44
C SER A 77 -17.35 -32.04 -39.83
N GLU A 78 -16.68 -31.63 -38.75
CA GLU A 78 -16.27 -30.26 -38.40
C GLU A 78 -15.76 -30.23 -36.95
N GLN A 79 -14.67 -30.97 -36.71
CA GLN A 79 -13.70 -30.69 -35.64
C GLN A 79 -12.40 -30.18 -36.28
N GLU A 80 -12.49 -29.18 -37.16
CA GLU A 80 -11.35 -28.40 -37.61
C GLU A 80 -11.78 -26.94 -37.65
N GLY A 81 -11.62 -26.26 -36.51
CA GLY A 81 -12.02 -24.86 -36.42
C GLY A 81 -11.57 -24.12 -35.17
N PHE A 82 -10.61 -24.62 -34.38
CA PHE A 82 -9.93 -23.85 -33.32
C PHE A 82 -8.58 -24.48 -32.87
N SER A 83 -7.83 -25.14 -33.76
CA SER A 83 -6.58 -25.83 -33.38
C SER A 83 -5.41 -25.66 -34.34
N SER A 84 -5.23 -24.48 -34.95
CA SER A 84 -3.96 -24.16 -35.63
C SER A 84 -3.61 -22.68 -35.55
N LEU A 85 -3.40 -22.17 -34.34
CA LEU A 85 -2.41 -21.09 -34.19
C LEU A 85 -1.04 -21.75 -34.37
N SER A 86 -0.24 -21.24 -35.31
CA SER A 86 1.08 -21.79 -35.62
C SER A 86 1.94 -21.96 -34.35
N PRO A 87 2.82 -22.98 -34.26
CA PRO A 87 3.71 -23.19 -33.11
C PRO A 87 4.80 -22.12 -32.97
N PHE A 88 4.89 -21.18 -33.91
CA PHE A 88 5.84 -20.08 -33.87
C PHE A 88 5.21 -18.91 -33.12
N GLY A 89 5.85 -18.51 -32.01
CA GLY A 89 5.53 -17.25 -31.35
C GLY A 89 5.60 -16.08 -32.34
N PRO A 90 4.87 -14.98 -32.09
CA PRO A 90 4.78 -13.88 -33.05
C PRO A 90 6.18 -13.36 -33.39
N ASP A 91 6.53 -13.38 -34.68
CA ASP A 91 7.78 -12.81 -35.16
C ASP A 91 7.74 -11.27 -35.13
N ALA A 92 8.90 -10.63 -35.28
CA ALA A 92 8.99 -9.17 -35.23
C ALA A 92 8.11 -8.45 -36.27
N ALA A 93 7.87 -9.05 -37.45
CA ALA A 93 7.05 -8.46 -38.51
C ALA A 93 5.56 -8.46 -38.14
N SER A 94 5.08 -9.55 -37.54
CA SER A 94 3.72 -9.69 -37.03
C SER A 94 3.46 -8.74 -35.86
N VAL A 95 4.43 -8.60 -34.95
CA VAL A 95 4.37 -7.64 -33.84
C VAL A 95 4.34 -6.21 -34.36
N ALA A 96 5.22 -5.83 -35.29
CA ALA A 96 5.21 -4.48 -35.88
C ALA A 96 3.87 -4.16 -36.56
N SER A 97 3.28 -5.16 -37.23
CA SER A 97 1.95 -5.03 -37.85
C SER A 97 0.84 -4.84 -36.82
N SER A 98 0.89 -5.57 -35.69
CA SER A 98 -0.04 -5.39 -34.56
C SER A 98 0.10 -4.01 -33.91
N ILE A 99 1.33 -3.53 -33.68
CA ILE A 99 1.57 -2.17 -33.17
C ILE A 99 0.98 -1.14 -34.13
N LYS A 100 1.23 -1.28 -35.44
CA LYS A 100 0.67 -0.37 -36.45
C LYS A 100 -0.85 -0.41 -36.45
N TYR A 101 -1.45 -1.60 -36.37
CA TYR A 101 -2.89 -1.77 -36.27
C TYR A 101 -3.48 -0.97 -35.10
N HIS A 102 -2.93 -1.10 -33.90
CA HIS A 102 -3.42 -0.36 -32.74
C HIS A 102 -3.23 1.15 -32.85
N SER A 103 -2.15 1.58 -33.52
CA SER A 103 -1.91 3.00 -33.77
C SER A 103 -2.96 3.65 -34.71
N GLU A 104 -3.64 2.84 -35.53
CA GLU A 104 -4.62 3.27 -36.53
C GLU A 104 -6.07 2.98 -36.12
N PHE A 105 -6.35 1.82 -35.52
CA PHE A 105 -7.69 1.29 -35.28
C PHE A 105 -8.14 1.34 -33.82
N THR A 106 -7.23 1.56 -32.87
CA THR A 106 -7.56 1.89 -31.48
C THR A 106 -6.89 3.20 -31.02
N PRO A 107 -6.99 4.30 -31.80
CA PRO A 107 -6.17 5.49 -31.61
C PRO A 107 -6.63 6.32 -30.40
N LEU A 108 -5.64 6.90 -29.71
CA LEU A 108 -5.81 7.94 -28.68
C LEU A 108 -5.33 9.32 -29.16
N PHE A 109 -4.71 9.37 -30.34
CA PHE A 109 -4.06 10.55 -30.90
C PHE A 109 -4.43 10.72 -32.37
N SER A 110 -4.26 11.92 -32.91
CA SER A 110 -4.45 12.20 -34.34
C SER A 110 -3.57 11.28 -35.23
N PRO A 111 -4.00 10.99 -36.47
CA PRO A 111 -3.36 9.97 -37.30
C PRO A 111 -1.98 10.39 -37.85
N GLU A 112 -1.71 11.68 -38.00
CA GLU A 112 -0.59 12.20 -38.81
C GLU A 112 0.80 11.91 -38.21
N LYS A 113 0.88 11.76 -36.88
CA LYS A 113 2.13 11.58 -36.15
C LYS A 113 2.15 10.23 -35.44
N PHE A 114 3.29 9.55 -35.49
CA PHE A 114 3.60 8.37 -34.69
C PHE A 114 4.85 8.67 -33.87
N GLU A 115 4.64 9.35 -32.73
CA GLU A 115 5.68 9.75 -31.78
C GLU A 115 5.65 8.82 -30.55
N LEU A 116 6.66 8.93 -29.66
CA LEU A 116 6.86 8.05 -28.51
C LEU A 116 5.60 7.75 -27.67
N PRO A 117 4.76 8.74 -27.28
CA PRO A 117 3.54 8.45 -26.53
C PRO A 117 2.56 7.53 -27.29
N LYS A 118 2.36 7.78 -28.58
CA LYS A 118 1.49 6.95 -29.42
C LYS A 118 2.09 5.56 -29.65
N ALA A 119 3.41 5.47 -29.83
CA ALA A 119 4.12 4.20 -29.92
C ALA A 119 3.96 3.36 -28.64
N PHE A 120 4.04 3.97 -27.46
CA PHE A 120 3.78 3.29 -26.18
C PHE A 120 2.37 2.72 -26.12
N PHE A 121 1.34 3.53 -26.33
CA PHE A 121 -0.05 3.04 -26.23
C PHE A 121 -0.33 1.91 -27.23
N ALA A 122 0.14 2.06 -28.47
CA ALA A 122 -0.02 1.04 -29.50
C ALA A 122 0.72 -0.27 -29.15
N THR A 123 1.92 -0.16 -28.58
CA THR A 123 2.70 -1.32 -28.11
C THR A 123 2.04 -2.00 -26.92
N ALA A 124 1.58 -1.23 -25.93
CA ALA A 124 0.88 -1.76 -24.77
C ALA A 124 -0.41 -2.49 -25.16
N GLN A 125 -1.18 -1.95 -26.11
CA GLN A 125 -2.37 -2.60 -26.64
C GLN A 125 -2.03 -3.90 -27.39
N SER A 126 -0.97 -3.90 -28.22
CA SER A 126 -0.47 -5.10 -28.88
C SER A 126 -0.09 -6.21 -27.87
N VAL A 127 0.61 -5.86 -26.80
CA VAL A 127 0.95 -6.82 -25.72
C VAL A 127 -0.31 -7.30 -25.01
N ARG A 128 -1.26 -6.39 -24.74
CA ARG A 128 -2.52 -6.71 -24.05
C ARG A 128 -3.36 -7.73 -24.80
N ASP A 129 -3.30 -7.80 -26.13
CA ASP A 129 -4.00 -8.84 -26.89
C ASP A 129 -3.55 -10.25 -26.46
N ALA A 130 -2.23 -10.47 -26.33
CA ALA A 130 -1.69 -11.73 -25.83
C ALA A 130 -2.11 -11.99 -24.36
N LEU A 131 -2.14 -10.95 -23.54
CA LEU A 131 -2.61 -11.06 -22.15
C LEU A 131 -4.09 -11.43 -22.06
N ILE A 132 -4.95 -10.88 -22.92
CA ILE A 132 -6.39 -11.20 -22.96
C ILE A 132 -6.61 -12.67 -23.34
N ILE A 133 -5.88 -13.17 -24.34
CA ILE A 133 -5.95 -14.58 -24.76
C ILE A 133 -5.62 -15.49 -23.56
N ASN A 134 -4.48 -15.26 -22.91
CA ASN A 134 -4.04 -16.08 -21.78
C ASN A 134 -4.94 -15.92 -20.54
N TRP A 135 -5.43 -14.72 -20.26
CA TRP A 135 -6.34 -14.45 -19.14
C TRP A 135 -7.67 -15.17 -19.33
N ASN A 136 -8.25 -15.12 -20.53
CA ASN A 136 -9.49 -15.84 -20.83
C ASN A 136 -9.31 -17.35 -20.68
N ALA A 137 -8.22 -17.90 -21.23
CA ALA A 137 -7.89 -19.32 -21.11
C ALA A 137 -7.72 -19.73 -19.63
N THR A 138 -7.02 -18.94 -18.83
CA THR A 138 -6.83 -19.18 -17.39
C THR A 138 -8.16 -19.12 -16.65
N TYR A 139 -8.99 -18.11 -16.93
CA TYR A 139 -10.29 -17.91 -16.33
C TYR A 139 -11.25 -19.08 -16.59
N GLU A 140 -11.37 -19.48 -17.85
CA GLU A 140 -12.19 -20.62 -18.27
C GLU A 140 -11.70 -21.94 -17.67
N TYR A 141 -10.37 -22.14 -17.64
CA TYR A 141 -9.78 -23.33 -17.04
C TYR A 141 -10.09 -23.41 -15.54
N TYR A 142 -9.91 -22.32 -14.80
CA TYR A 142 -10.26 -22.27 -13.37
C TYR A 142 -11.75 -22.46 -13.11
N ASN A 143 -12.63 -21.99 -14.00
CA ASN A 143 -14.07 -22.26 -13.88
C ASN A 143 -14.39 -23.74 -14.10
N ARG A 144 -13.72 -24.39 -15.06
CA ARG A 144 -13.94 -25.80 -15.36
C ARG A 144 -13.42 -26.72 -14.27
N VAL A 145 -12.20 -26.50 -13.76
CA VAL A 145 -11.58 -27.38 -12.75
C VAL A 145 -12.03 -27.06 -11.33
N ASN A 146 -12.62 -25.88 -11.10
CA ASN A 146 -13.12 -25.40 -9.81
C ASN A 146 -12.14 -25.64 -8.64
N PRO A 147 -10.89 -25.12 -8.74
CA PRO A 147 -9.87 -25.33 -7.72
C PRO A 147 -10.19 -24.47 -6.49
N LYS A 148 -9.56 -24.80 -5.35
CA LYS A 148 -9.46 -23.83 -4.26
C LYS A 148 -8.69 -22.62 -4.76
N GLN A 149 -9.24 -21.42 -4.60
CA GLN A 149 -8.66 -20.19 -5.10
C GLN A 149 -8.37 -19.23 -3.93
N ALA A 150 -7.15 -18.67 -3.92
CA ALA A 150 -6.74 -17.67 -2.94
C ALA A 150 -7.04 -16.25 -3.44
N TYR A 151 -7.42 -15.37 -2.51
CA TYR A 151 -7.75 -13.99 -2.78
C TYR A 151 -6.99 -13.07 -1.83
N TYR A 152 -6.08 -12.28 -2.38
CA TYR A 152 -5.20 -11.39 -1.64
C TYR A 152 -5.78 -9.97 -1.63
N LEU A 153 -6.26 -9.51 -0.48
CA LEU A 153 -6.90 -8.20 -0.34
C LEU A 153 -5.90 -7.20 0.22
N SER A 154 -5.66 -6.12 -0.52
CA SER A 154 -4.71 -5.08 -0.13
C SER A 154 -5.22 -3.70 -0.50
N MET A 155 -4.98 -2.72 0.36
CA MET A 155 -5.20 -1.30 0.06
C MET A 155 -4.12 -0.73 -0.86
N GLU A 156 -3.02 -1.45 -1.08
CA GLU A 156 -1.93 -1.00 -1.94
C GLU A 156 -1.51 -2.08 -2.93
N PHE A 157 -1.20 -1.67 -4.16
CA PHE A 157 -0.46 -2.42 -5.16
C PHE A 157 0.50 -1.49 -5.88
N LEU A 158 1.80 -1.56 -5.56
CA LEU A 158 2.83 -0.87 -6.35
C LEU A 158 3.19 -1.71 -7.58
N GLN A 159 2.31 -1.75 -8.58
CA GLN A 159 2.53 -2.53 -9.81
C GLN A 159 3.79 -2.08 -10.55
N GLY A 160 3.99 -0.76 -10.66
CA GLY A 160 4.99 -0.16 -11.54
C GLY A 160 4.62 -0.31 -13.01
N ARG A 161 5.51 0.13 -13.90
CA ARG A 161 5.35 -0.06 -15.35
C ARG A 161 5.20 -1.54 -15.70
N ALA A 162 4.25 -1.88 -16.56
CA ALA A 162 3.93 -3.24 -16.95
C ALA A 162 4.64 -3.67 -18.24
N LEU A 163 4.97 -2.75 -19.17
CA LEU A 163 5.42 -3.11 -20.52
C LEU A 163 6.59 -4.11 -20.52
N SER A 164 7.71 -3.75 -19.89
CA SER A 164 8.91 -4.60 -19.88
C SER A 164 8.68 -5.93 -19.17
N ASN A 165 7.82 -5.96 -18.14
CA ASN A 165 7.52 -7.19 -17.41
C ASN A 165 6.59 -8.11 -18.19
N ALA A 166 5.56 -7.57 -18.84
CA ALA A 166 4.64 -8.35 -19.66
C ALA A 166 5.37 -8.96 -20.86
N VAL A 167 6.16 -8.17 -21.58
CA VAL A 167 6.97 -8.65 -22.71
C VAL A 167 7.99 -9.70 -22.25
N GLY A 168 8.66 -9.48 -21.12
CA GLY A 168 9.62 -10.42 -20.54
C GLY A 168 8.97 -11.74 -20.11
N ASN A 169 7.85 -11.69 -19.40
CA ASN A 169 7.14 -12.89 -18.93
C ASN A 169 6.57 -13.72 -20.09
N LEU A 170 6.13 -13.07 -21.18
CA LEU A 170 5.70 -13.73 -22.41
C LEU A 170 6.85 -14.34 -23.24
N GLY A 171 8.11 -14.04 -22.91
CA GLY A 171 9.27 -14.46 -23.69
C GLY A 171 9.40 -13.77 -25.05
N LEU A 172 8.86 -12.54 -25.18
CA LEU A 172 8.77 -11.81 -26.45
C LEU A 172 9.69 -10.59 -26.53
N THR A 173 10.65 -10.43 -25.62
CA THR A 173 11.56 -9.27 -25.58
C THR A 173 12.27 -9.01 -26.89
N GLY A 174 12.85 -10.04 -27.52
CA GLY A 174 13.53 -9.89 -28.81
C GLY A 174 12.59 -9.45 -29.93
N ALA A 175 11.42 -10.09 -30.04
CA ALA A 175 10.44 -9.79 -31.08
C ALA A 175 9.91 -8.34 -30.98
N TYR A 176 9.58 -7.87 -29.77
CA TYR A 176 9.13 -6.48 -29.57
C TYR A 176 10.25 -5.45 -29.78
N ALA A 177 11.49 -5.77 -29.37
CA ALA A 177 12.63 -4.89 -29.60
C ALA A 177 12.90 -4.70 -31.11
N ASP A 178 12.94 -5.78 -31.88
CA ASP A 178 13.16 -5.75 -33.33
C ASP A 178 11.99 -5.09 -34.07
N ALA A 179 10.76 -5.36 -33.64
CA ALA A 179 9.56 -4.73 -34.18
C ALA A 179 9.59 -3.21 -34.01
N LEU A 180 9.85 -2.72 -32.78
CA LEU A 180 9.95 -1.29 -32.50
C LEU A 180 11.10 -0.64 -33.26
N LYS A 181 12.23 -1.33 -33.40
CA LYS A 181 13.37 -0.86 -34.19
C LYS A 181 13.00 -0.66 -35.66
N SER A 182 12.22 -1.58 -36.24
CA SER A 182 11.70 -1.43 -37.61
C SER A 182 10.74 -0.25 -37.76
N LEU A 183 10.09 0.17 -36.67
CA LEU A 183 9.19 1.34 -36.60
C LEU A 183 9.92 2.63 -36.19
N GLY A 184 11.25 2.59 -36.03
CA GLY A 184 12.08 3.76 -35.70
C GLY A 184 12.22 4.06 -34.20
N PHE A 185 11.88 3.11 -33.32
CA PHE A 185 11.95 3.25 -31.86
C PHE A 185 12.84 2.21 -31.20
N ASP A 186 13.25 2.51 -29.98
CA ASP A 186 13.88 1.56 -29.08
C ASP A 186 12.91 1.18 -27.95
N LEU A 187 12.91 -0.09 -27.51
CA LEU A 187 11.98 -0.60 -26.50
C LEU A 187 12.14 0.13 -25.16
N GLU A 188 13.36 0.46 -24.73
CA GLU A 188 13.59 1.21 -23.49
C GLU A 188 13.00 2.62 -23.60
N SER A 189 13.18 3.27 -24.76
CA SER A 189 12.60 4.60 -25.03
C SER A 189 11.07 4.59 -25.02
N VAL A 190 10.44 3.54 -25.54
CA VAL A 190 8.97 3.38 -25.50
C VAL A 190 8.49 3.09 -24.07
N ALA A 191 9.20 2.23 -23.33
CA ALA A 191 8.86 1.89 -21.94
C ALA A 191 8.99 3.07 -20.97
N THR A 192 9.82 4.08 -21.25
CA THR A 192 9.93 5.29 -20.41
C THR A 192 8.73 6.23 -20.52
N GLN A 193 7.88 6.07 -21.53
CA GLN A 193 6.64 6.84 -21.66
C GLN A 193 5.50 6.33 -20.77
N GLU A 194 5.62 5.11 -20.26
CA GLU A 194 4.61 4.51 -19.41
C GLU A 194 4.60 5.17 -18.02
N PRO A 195 3.47 5.72 -17.54
CA PRO A 195 3.36 6.20 -16.18
C PRO A 195 3.25 5.04 -15.19
N ASP A 196 3.88 5.14 -14.02
CA ASP A 196 3.64 4.20 -12.92
C ASP A 196 2.17 4.27 -12.47
N PRO A 197 1.45 3.13 -12.38
CA PRO A 197 0.13 3.10 -11.78
C PRO A 197 0.16 3.56 -10.32
N ALA A 198 -0.60 4.60 -10.00
CA ALA A 198 -0.61 5.20 -8.67
C ALA A 198 -1.51 4.44 -7.67
N LEU A 199 -1.30 3.12 -7.58
CA LEU A 199 -2.16 2.18 -6.84
C LEU A 199 -1.58 1.77 -5.47
N GLY A 200 -0.43 2.31 -5.08
CA GLY A 200 0.26 1.99 -3.83
C GLY A 200 1.26 3.06 -3.43
N ASN A 201 1.98 2.83 -2.34
CA ASN A 201 2.96 3.76 -1.77
C ASN A 201 4.25 3.07 -1.31
N GLY A 202 4.14 2.00 -0.50
CA GLY A 202 5.26 1.45 0.25
C GLY A 202 5.57 -0.03 0.00
N GLY A 203 6.34 -0.60 0.92
CA GLY A 203 6.70 -2.02 0.91
C GLY A 203 5.49 -2.95 0.91
N LEU A 204 4.40 -2.57 1.60
CA LEU A 204 3.14 -3.31 1.65
C LEU A 204 2.56 -3.55 0.25
N GLY A 205 2.43 -2.49 -0.56
CA GLY A 205 1.92 -2.58 -1.92
C GLY A 205 2.88 -3.27 -2.89
N ARG A 206 4.19 -3.11 -2.69
CA ARG A 206 5.18 -3.76 -3.55
C ARG A 206 5.28 -5.26 -3.29
N LEU A 207 5.13 -5.67 -2.04
CA LEU A 207 5.03 -7.08 -1.65
C LEU A 207 3.84 -7.74 -2.34
N ALA A 208 2.64 -7.15 -2.20
CA ALA A 208 1.42 -7.64 -2.86
C ALA A 208 1.62 -7.79 -4.38
N SER A 209 2.31 -6.85 -5.01
CA SER A 209 2.57 -6.91 -6.46
C SER A 209 3.62 -7.97 -6.85
N CYS A 210 4.64 -8.23 -6.01
CA CYS A 210 5.58 -9.34 -6.22
C CYS A 210 4.91 -10.71 -5.99
N PHE A 211 3.97 -10.79 -5.05
CA PHE A 211 3.18 -11.97 -4.78
C PHE A 211 2.32 -12.36 -5.99
N LEU A 212 1.65 -11.39 -6.63
CA LEU A 212 0.87 -11.67 -7.84
C LEU A 212 1.73 -12.24 -8.97
N ASP A 213 2.90 -11.65 -9.24
CA ASP A 213 3.83 -12.16 -10.26
C ASP A 213 4.29 -13.60 -9.93
N SER A 214 4.49 -13.94 -8.67
CA SER A 214 4.90 -15.27 -8.20
C SER A 214 3.76 -16.28 -8.26
N MET A 215 2.56 -15.89 -7.85
CA MET A 215 1.35 -16.70 -7.99
C MET A 215 1.10 -17.07 -9.46
N ALA A 216 1.25 -16.10 -10.37
CA ALA A 216 1.09 -16.33 -11.81
C ALA A 216 2.15 -17.28 -12.36
N THR A 217 3.42 -17.01 -12.05
CA THR A 217 4.58 -17.79 -12.53
C THR A 217 4.53 -19.23 -12.04
N LEU A 218 4.15 -19.44 -10.78
CA LEU A 218 4.07 -20.77 -10.16
C LEU A 218 2.75 -21.50 -10.43
N ASN A 219 1.90 -20.99 -11.34
CA ASN A 219 0.63 -21.59 -11.72
C ASN A 219 -0.37 -21.75 -10.56
N TYR A 220 -0.33 -20.88 -9.55
CA TYR A 220 -1.29 -20.93 -8.44
C TYR A 220 -2.61 -20.23 -8.81
N PRO A 221 -3.78 -20.81 -8.49
CA PRO A 221 -5.07 -20.15 -8.63
C PRO A 221 -5.23 -19.10 -7.53
N ALA A 222 -4.79 -17.88 -7.81
CA ALA A 222 -4.88 -16.77 -6.87
C ALA A 222 -5.12 -15.44 -7.58
N TRP A 223 -5.90 -14.54 -6.97
CA TRP A 223 -6.15 -13.17 -7.46
C TRP A 223 -5.84 -12.11 -6.41
N GLY A 224 -5.53 -10.90 -6.86
CA GLY A 224 -5.47 -9.71 -6.02
C GLY A 224 -6.74 -8.88 -6.11
N TYR A 225 -7.18 -8.29 -5.00
CA TYR A 225 -8.24 -7.29 -4.97
C TYR A 225 -7.76 -5.99 -4.34
N GLY A 226 -8.06 -4.86 -5.00
CA GLY A 226 -7.70 -3.51 -4.55
C GLY A 226 -8.69 -2.43 -5.00
N LEU A 227 -8.37 -1.17 -4.73
CA LEU A 227 -9.13 -0.01 -5.22
C LEU A 227 -8.40 0.69 -6.36
N ARG A 228 -9.15 1.22 -7.33
CA ARG A 228 -8.60 1.92 -8.51
C ARG A 228 -8.35 3.40 -8.21
N TYR A 229 -7.30 3.71 -7.46
CA TYR A 229 -6.98 5.08 -7.07
C TYR A 229 -6.68 6.00 -8.25
N LYS A 230 -7.37 7.15 -8.32
CA LYS A 230 -7.23 8.11 -9.39
C LYS A 230 -5.95 8.94 -9.28
N TYR A 231 -5.66 9.44 -8.08
CA TYR A 231 -4.57 10.38 -7.81
C TYR A 231 -3.48 9.79 -6.91
N GLY A 232 -3.57 8.50 -6.60
CA GLY A 232 -2.62 7.77 -5.75
C GLY A 232 -2.43 8.39 -4.38
N LEU A 233 -1.19 8.37 -3.88
CA LEU A 233 -0.82 9.12 -2.68
C LEU A 233 -0.52 10.58 -3.02
N PHE A 234 0.54 10.81 -3.80
CA PHE A 234 0.89 12.06 -4.49
C PHE A 234 2.17 11.86 -5.30
N LYS A 235 2.33 12.64 -6.37
CA LYS A 235 3.56 12.88 -7.13
C LYS A 235 4.44 13.86 -6.37
N GLN A 236 5.68 13.49 -6.08
CA GLN A 236 6.58 14.34 -5.31
C GLN A 236 7.28 15.35 -6.22
N ARG A 237 7.27 16.62 -5.82
CA ARG A 237 8.18 17.64 -6.38
C ARG A 237 9.13 18.11 -5.30
N ILE A 238 10.34 18.45 -5.72
CA ILE A 238 11.34 19.08 -4.85
C ILE A 238 11.53 20.51 -5.34
N THR A 239 11.21 21.46 -4.47
CA THR A 239 11.40 22.89 -4.70
C THR A 239 12.41 23.43 -3.70
N LYS A 240 12.69 24.74 -3.77
CA LYS A 240 13.55 25.42 -2.78
C LYS A 240 13.02 25.30 -1.34
N ASP A 241 11.73 25.03 -1.17
CA ASP A 241 11.06 24.91 0.14
C ASP A 241 10.99 23.45 0.62
N GLY A 242 11.52 22.50 -0.17
CA GLY A 242 11.56 21.07 0.13
C GLY A 242 10.53 20.29 -0.68
N GLN A 243 9.84 19.35 -0.03
CA GLN A 243 8.82 18.53 -0.68
C GLN A 243 7.50 19.30 -0.90
N GLU A 244 6.98 19.23 -2.13
CA GLU A 244 5.61 19.60 -2.48
C GLU A 244 4.87 18.39 -3.06
N GLU A 245 3.59 18.25 -2.70
CA GLU A 245 2.73 17.16 -3.11
C GLU A 245 1.80 17.59 -4.25
N VAL A 246 1.77 16.83 -5.34
CA VAL A 246 0.87 17.04 -6.48
C VAL A 246 0.05 15.77 -6.73
N ALA A 247 -1.18 15.88 -7.20
CA ALA A 247 -1.97 14.71 -7.59
C ALA A 247 -1.30 13.97 -8.77
N GLU A 248 -1.35 12.64 -8.76
CA GLU A 248 -0.85 11.82 -9.87
C GLU A 248 -1.76 11.91 -11.09
N ASP A 249 -1.19 11.82 -12.30
CA ASP A 249 -1.85 12.03 -13.60
C ASP A 249 -2.00 10.76 -14.44
N TRP A 250 -1.70 9.58 -13.86
CA TRP A 250 -1.58 8.31 -14.60
C TRP A 250 -2.85 7.84 -15.34
N LEU A 251 -4.04 8.37 -14.98
CA LEU A 251 -5.33 8.06 -15.60
C LEU A 251 -5.91 9.20 -16.45
N GLU A 252 -5.18 10.29 -16.67
CA GLU A 252 -5.70 11.44 -17.44
C GLU A 252 -5.97 11.10 -18.91
N LEU A 253 -5.12 10.27 -19.52
CA LEU A 253 -5.34 9.75 -20.87
C LEU A 253 -6.13 8.44 -20.85
N SER A 254 -5.47 7.36 -20.41
CA SER A 254 -6.03 6.01 -20.28
C SER A 254 -4.98 5.11 -19.64
N ASN A 255 -5.41 4.02 -19.00
CA ASN A 255 -4.54 2.90 -18.67
C ASN A 255 -4.72 1.79 -19.72
N PRO A 256 -3.72 1.54 -20.60
CA PRO A 256 -3.89 0.54 -21.66
C PRO A 256 -3.95 -0.89 -21.13
N TRP A 257 -3.59 -1.15 -19.87
CA TRP A 257 -3.47 -2.49 -19.31
C TRP A 257 -4.74 -3.04 -18.67
N GLU A 258 -5.72 -2.19 -18.36
CA GLU A 258 -6.93 -2.61 -17.66
C GLU A 258 -8.08 -2.98 -18.61
N ILE A 259 -9.00 -3.81 -18.13
CA ILE A 259 -10.22 -4.22 -18.83
C ILE A 259 -11.40 -3.93 -17.90
N VAL A 260 -12.26 -2.98 -18.28
CA VAL A 260 -13.50 -2.72 -17.54
C VAL A 260 -14.48 -3.89 -17.69
N ARG A 261 -15.11 -4.31 -16.59
CA ARG A 261 -16.15 -5.34 -16.56
C ARG A 261 -17.47 -4.71 -16.13
N ASN A 262 -18.22 -4.20 -17.10
CA ASN A 262 -19.47 -3.48 -16.83
C ASN A 262 -20.57 -4.37 -16.23
N ASP A 263 -20.54 -5.67 -16.53
CA ASP A 263 -21.40 -6.71 -15.99
C ASP A 263 -21.06 -7.06 -14.52
N VAL A 264 -19.81 -6.84 -14.11
CA VAL A 264 -19.34 -7.07 -12.74
C VAL A 264 -19.46 -5.78 -11.95
N SER A 265 -20.64 -5.56 -11.38
CA SER A 265 -20.93 -4.43 -10.51
C SER A 265 -21.67 -4.88 -9.26
N TYR A 266 -21.21 -4.38 -8.10
CA TYR A 266 -21.79 -4.76 -6.80
C TYR A 266 -22.22 -3.53 -6.02
N PRO A 267 -23.40 -3.57 -5.38
CA PRO A 267 -23.84 -2.50 -4.50
C PRO A 267 -23.02 -2.53 -3.20
N VAL A 268 -22.64 -1.34 -2.72
CA VAL A 268 -22.02 -1.15 -1.41
C VAL A 268 -22.81 -0.09 -0.66
N LYS A 269 -23.22 -0.42 0.56
CA LYS A 269 -24.08 0.43 1.40
C LYS A 269 -23.26 1.12 2.50
N PHE A 270 -23.64 2.32 2.88
CA PHE A 270 -23.15 3.01 4.07
C PHE A 270 -24.31 3.60 4.87
N TYR A 271 -24.09 3.83 6.17
CA TYR A 271 -25.07 4.35 7.10
C TYR A 271 -26.31 3.44 7.23
N GLY A 272 -27.52 4.00 7.20
CA GLY A 272 -28.75 3.22 7.32
C GLY A 272 -28.99 2.70 8.73
N LYS A 273 -29.81 1.65 8.84
CA LYS A 273 -30.16 1.01 10.11
C LYS A 273 -30.51 -0.46 9.92
N VAL A 274 -30.41 -1.23 11.00
CA VAL A 274 -30.84 -2.63 11.03
C VAL A 274 -32.31 -2.70 11.44
N VAL A 275 -33.09 -3.50 10.74
CA VAL A 275 -34.46 -3.89 11.12
C VAL A 275 -34.57 -5.40 11.19
N SER A 276 -35.49 -5.90 12.01
CA SER A 276 -35.77 -7.35 12.09
C SER A 276 -37.02 -7.66 11.28
N GLY A 277 -36.91 -8.62 10.36
CA GLY A 277 -38.03 -9.13 9.57
C GLY A 277 -39.00 -9.96 10.42
N SER A 278 -40.16 -10.27 9.85
CA SER A 278 -41.15 -11.14 10.51
C SER A 278 -40.67 -12.58 10.73
N ASP A 279 -39.66 -13.01 9.99
CA ASP A 279 -38.97 -14.30 10.09
C ASP A 279 -37.78 -14.25 11.07
N GLY A 280 -37.57 -13.13 11.77
CA GLY A 280 -36.44 -12.92 12.69
C GLY A 280 -35.13 -12.55 12.00
N LYS A 281 -35.05 -12.57 10.66
CA LYS A 281 -33.83 -12.22 9.94
C LYS A 281 -33.54 -10.72 10.04
N LYS A 282 -32.27 -10.38 10.23
CA LYS A 282 -31.81 -8.98 10.22
C LYS A 282 -31.69 -8.48 8.79
N GLN A 283 -32.10 -7.24 8.56
CA GLN A 283 -31.98 -6.57 7.27
C GLN A 283 -31.38 -5.18 7.46
N TRP A 284 -30.33 -4.86 6.70
CA TRP A 284 -29.71 -3.54 6.69
C TRP A 284 -30.32 -2.67 5.59
N ILE A 285 -31.08 -1.64 5.99
CA ILE A 285 -31.90 -0.82 5.09
C ILE A 285 -31.58 0.68 5.18
N GLY A 286 -31.96 1.41 4.13
CA GLY A 286 -31.72 2.86 4.02
C GLY A 286 -30.24 3.19 3.78
N GLY A 287 -29.85 4.40 4.19
CA GLY A 287 -28.47 4.87 4.07
C GLY A 287 -28.12 5.42 2.69
N GLU A 288 -26.84 5.33 2.35
CA GLU A 288 -26.24 5.71 1.08
C GLU A 288 -25.85 4.44 0.32
N ASP A 289 -26.21 4.34 -0.95
CA ASP A 289 -25.82 3.23 -1.83
C ASP A 289 -24.87 3.74 -2.92
N ILE A 290 -23.78 3.00 -3.12
CA ILE A 290 -22.86 3.23 -4.25
C ILE A 290 -22.71 1.94 -5.04
N VAL A 291 -22.11 2.04 -6.22
CA VAL A 291 -21.77 0.89 -7.07
C VAL A 291 -20.25 0.78 -7.20
N ALA A 292 -19.71 -0.39 -6.89
CA ALA A 292 -18.33 -0.75 -7.20
C ALA A 292 -18.28 -1.51 -8.53
N VAL A 293 -17.52 -1.02 -9.49
CA VAL A 293 -17.32 -1.62 -10.82
C VAL A 293 -15.92 -2.21 -10.93
N ALA A 294 -15.81 -3.42 -11.47
CA ALA A 294 -14.53 -4.09 -11.61
C ALA A 294 -13.74 -3.60 -12.83
N TYR A 295 -12.44 -3.42 -12.62
CA TYR A 295 -11.40 -3.22 -13.63
C TYR A 295 -10.34 -4.30 -13.43
N ASP A 296 -10.18 -5.17 -14.42
CA ASP A 296 -9.23 -6.27 -14.38
C ASP A 296 -7.88 -5.83 -14.96
N VAL A 297 -6.80 -6.08 -14.24
CA VAL A 297 -5.41 -5.91 -14.71
C VAL A 297 -4.79 -7.31 -14.78
N PRO A 298 -4.61 -7.89 -15.98
CA PRO A 298 -4.01 -9.21 -16.15
C PRO A 298 -2.57 -9.25 -15.63
N ILE A 299 -2.21 -10.32 -14.92
CA ILE A 299 -0.87 -10.54 -14.38
C ILE A 299 -0.28 -11.80 -15.06
N PRO A 300 0.60 -11.65 -16.06
CA PRO A 300 1.21 -12.78 -16.75
C PRO A 300 2.29 -13.45 -15.89
N GLY A 301 2.29 -14.77 -15.82
CA GLY A 301 3.41 -15.54 -15.24
C GLY A 301 4.59 -15.66 -16.19
N TYR A 302 5.81 -15.79 -15.64
CA TYR A 302 7.02 -15.97 -16.43
C TYR A 302 7.08 -17.36 -17.07
N LYS A 303 7.22 -17.42 -18.41
CA LYS A 303 7.32 -18.67 -19.19
C LYS A 303 6.16 -19.66 -18.93
N THR A 304 4.96 -19.15 -18.68
CA THR A 304 3.73 -19.94 -18.55
C THR A 304 2.56 -19.23 -19.24
N LYS A 305 1.54 -19.99 -19.65
CA LYS A 305 0.27 -19.42 -20.15
C LYS A 305 -0.60 -18.88 -19.02
N THR A 306 -0.29 -19.21 -17.76
CA THR A 306 -1.06 -18.75 -16.61
C THR A 306 -1.00 -17.22 -16.53
N THR A 307 -2.16 -16.59 -16.68
CA THR A 307 -2.34 -15.15 -16.50
C THR A 307 -3.45 -14.94 -15.49
N ILE A 308 -3.07 -14.61 -14.26
CA ILE A 308 -4.02 -14.34 -13.17
C ILE A 308 -4.51 -12.88 -13.24
N ASN A 309 -5.17 -12.41 -12.18
CA ASN A 309 -5.85 -11.12 -12.17
C ASN A 309 -5.54 -10.29 -10.92
N LEU A 310 -5.32 -8.99 -11.13
CA LEU A 310 -5.57 -7.96 -10.12
C LEU A 310 -6.89 -7.26 -10.46
N ARG A 311 -7.92 -7.47 -9.65
CA ARG A 311 -9.22 -6.80 -9.79
C ARG A 311 -9.26 -5.54 -8.95
N LEU A 312 -9.49 -4.40 -9.59
CA LEU A 312 -9.57 -3.10 -8.96
C LEU A 312 -11.01 -2.58 -8.97
N TRP A 313 -11.47 -2.09 -7.82
CA TRP A 313 -12.79 -1.49 -7.70
C TRP A 313 -12.75 0.02 -7.96
N SER A 314 -13.58 0.47 -8.90
CA SER A 314 -13.88 1.89 -9.11
C SER A 314 -15.29 2.19 -8.59
N THR A 315 -15.44 3.25 -7.80
CA THR A 315 -16.71 3.60 -7.16
C THR A 315 -17.43 4.71 -7.92
N LYS A 316 -18.73 4.51 -8.15
CA LYS A 316 -19.60 5.52 -8.77
C LYS A 316 -20.99 5.49 -8.14
N ALA A 317 -21.70 6.62 -8.24
CA ALA A 317 -23.12 6.66 -7.96
C ALA A 317 -23.90 6.30 -9.24
N PRO A 318 -25.10 5.70 -9.14
CA PRO A 318 -26.04 5.64 -10.25
C PRO A 318 -26.32 7.02 -10.85
N ALA A 319 -26.49 7.10 -12.17
CA ALA A 319 -26.80 8.38 -12.84
C ALA A 319 -28.12 9.02 -12.33
N ALA A 320 -29.05 8.20 -11.83
CA ALA A 320 -30.30 8.66 -11.23
C ALA A 320 -30.12 9.48 -9.95
N ASP A 321 -28.95 9.41 -9.30
CA ASP A 321 -28.65 10.17 -8.08
C ASP A 321 -28.11 11.57 -8.37
N PHE A 322 -27.98 11.95 -9.64
CA PHE A 322 -27.72 13.34 -10.04
C PHE A 322 -29.01 14.16 -9.94
N ASP A 323 -29.05 15.14 -9.03
CA ASP A 323 -30.25 15.92 -8.79
C ASP A 323 -30.42 17.05 -9.83
N LEU A 324 -31.19 16.74 -10.88
CA LEU A 324 -31.55 17.70 -11.94
C LEU A 324 -32.35 18.89 -11.41
N SER A 325 -33.14 18.74 -10.34
CA SER A 325 -33.89 19.86 -9.74
C SER A 325 -32.92 20.87 -9.15
N SER A 326 -31.96 20.39 -8.33
CA SER A 326 -30.90 21.23 -7.78
C SER A 326 -30.04 21.85 -8.88
N TYR A 327 -29.67 21.08 -9.91
CA TYR A 327 -28.86 21.57 -11.02
C TYR A 327 -29.54 22.72 -11.77
N ASN A 328 -30.81 22.54 -12.15
CA ASN A 328 -31.59 23.55 -12.87
C ASN A 328 -31.89 24.79 -12.02
N SER A 329 -31.81 24.67 -10.68
CA SER A 329 -31.91 25.80 -9.75
C SER A 329 -30.58 26.55 -9.51
N GLY A 330 -29.49 26.17 -10.19
CA GLY A 330 -28.16 26.78 -10.06
C GLY A 330 -27.30 26.20 -8.92
N LYS A 331 -27.77 25.15 -8.22
CA LYS A 331 -27.08 24.53 -7.09
C LYS A 331 -26.24 23.33 -7.53
N HIS A 332 -25.22 23.59 -8.33
CA HIS A 332 -24.45 22.54 -9.01
C HIS A 332 -23.71 21.59 -8.06
N THR A 333 -23.17 22.08 -6.95
CA THR A 333 -22.49 21.24 -5.95
C THR A 333 -23.45 20.28 -5.25
N GLU A 334 -24.67 20.75 -4.93
CA GLU A 334 -25.74 19.92 -4.36
C GLU A 334 -26.17 18.84 -5.36
N ALA A 335 -26.34 19.22 -6.64
CA ALA A 335 -26.71 18.30 -7.70
C ALA A 335 -25.75 17.12 -7.90
N ALA A 336 -24.44 17.37 -7.76
CA ALA A 336 -23.39 16.38 -7.96
C ALA A 336 -22.91 15.70 -6.65
N GLN A 337 -23.54 15.99 -5.51
CA GLN A 337 -23.03 15.59 -4.19
C GLN A 337 -22.92 14.06 -4.03
N ALA A 338 -23.88 13.31 -4.58
CA ALA A 338 -23.89 11.85 -4.55
C ALA A 338 -22.75 11.25 -5.38
N LEU A 339 -22.55 11.77 -6.60
CA LEU A 339 -21.45 11.36 -7.48
C LEU A 339 -20.10 11.61 -6.81
N PHE A 340 -19.89 12.82 -6.30
CA PHE A 340 -18.66 13.17 -5.60
C PHE A 340 -18.41 12.27 -4.37
N ASN A 341 -19.46 11.93 -3.61
CA ASN A 341 -19.33 11.07 -2.43
C ASN A 341 -18.92 9.64 -2.77
N ALA A 342 -19.41 9.10 -3.89
CA ALA A 342 -19.01 7.79 -4.38
C ALA A 342 -17.59 7.82 -4.95
N GLU A 343 -17.30 8.75 -5.86
CA GLU A 343 -16.03 8.81 -6.59
C GLU A 343 -14.83 9.09 -5.67
N LYS A 344 -15.01 9.93 -4.63
CA LYS A 344 -13.92 10.30 -3.72
C LYS A 344 -13.32 9.13 -2.93
N ILE A 345 -14.03 8.01 -2.81
CA ILE A 345 -13.50 6.77 -2.20
C ILE A 345 -12.28 6.29 -2.99
N CYS A 346 -12.28 6.44 -4.31
CA CYS A 346 -11.17 6.05 -5.17
C CYS A 346 -10.26 7.22 -5.58
N TYR A 347 -10.32 8.38 -4.92
CA TYR A 347 -9.45 9.51 -5.29
C TYR A 347 -8.02 9.33 -4.81
N VAL A 348 -7.83 9.24 -3.49
CA VAL A 348 -6.51 9.29 -2.86
C VAL A 348 -6.31 8.07 -1.96
N LEU A 349 -5.13 7.48 -2.02
CA LEU A 349 -4.67 6.43 -1.12
C LEU A 349 -4.34 7.04 0.25
N TYR A 350 -4.88 6.47 1.32
CA TYR A 350 -4.70 6.95 2.70
C TYR A 350 -5.03 8.44 2.87
N PRO A 351 -6.29 8.85 2.60
CA PRO A 351 -6.70 10.22 2.82
C PRO A 351 -6.49 10.62 4.29
N GLY A 352 -6.04 11.85 4.53
CA GLY A 352 -5.76 12.34 5.88
C GLY A 352 -6.98 12.17 6.82
N ASP A 353 -6.74 11.59 7.99
CA ASP A 353 -7.77 11.10 8.92
C ASP A 353 -7.72 11.79 10.29
N GLU A 354 -7.11 12.97 10.39
CA GLU A 354 -7.18 13.79 11.60
C GLU A 354 -8.64 14.19 11.90
N SER A 355 -9.43 14.44 10.85
CA SER A 355 -10.85 14.80 10.95
C SER A 355 -11.79 13.59 10.93
N ASN A 356 -12.98 13.73 11.54
CA ASN A 356 -14.02 12.69 11.48
C ASN A 356 -14.49 12.37 10.04
N LYS A 357 -14.45 13.36 9.13
CA LYS A 357 -14.77 13.13 7.71
C LYS A 357 -13.70 12.28 7.02
N GLY A 358 -12.42 12.52 7.33
CA GLY A 358 -11.30 11.72 6.84
C GLY A 358 -11.34 10.29 7.36
N LYS A 359 -11.58 10.11 8.67
CA LYS A 359 -11.81 8.81 9.30
C LYS A 359 -12.96 8.04 8.64
N ALA A 360 -14.10 8.69 8.43
CA ALA A 360 -15.23 8.08 7.74
C ALA A 360 -14.87 7.65 6.31
N LEU A 361 -14.15 8.49 5.56
CA LEU A 361 -13.71 8.17 4.20
C LEU A 361 -12.76 6.95 4.17
N ARG A 362 -11.78 6.91 5.07
CA ARG A 362 -10.85 5.77 5.19
C ARG A 362 -11.58 4.47 5.54
N LEU A 363 -12.56 4.51 6.44
CA LEU A 363 -13.42 3.36 6.75
C LEU A 363 -14.32 2.97 5.57
N LYS A 364 -14.84 3.94 4.81
CA LYS A 364 -15.59 3.68 3.55
C LYS A 364 -14.72 2.97 2.51
N GLN A 365 -13.45 3.36 2.36
CA GLN A 365 -12.50 2.69 1.45
C GLN A 365 -12.32 1.22 1.83
N GLN A 366 -12.00 0.95 3.10
CA GLN A 366 -11.81 -0.41 3.60
C GLN A 366 -13.06 -1.26 3.41
N TYR A 367 -14.23 -0.74 3.77
CA TYR A 367 -15.49 -1.48 3.62
C TYR A 367 -15.83 -1.75 2.15
N THR A 368 -15.60 -0.78 1.25
CA THR A 368 -15.82 -0.97 -0.18
C THR A 368 -14.97 -2.10 -0.73
N LEU A 369 -13.67 -2.12 -0.39
CA LEU A 369 -12.77 -3.19 -0.78
C LEU A 369 -13.29 -4.55 -0.28
N CYS A 370 -13.66 -4.65 0.99
CA CYS A 370 -14.12 -5.90 1.58
C CYS A 370 -15.43 -6.38 0.95
N SER A 371 -16.45 -5.51 0.90
CA SER A 371 -17.80 -5.89 0.45
C SER A 371 -17.85 -6.23 -1.02
N ALA A 372 -17.28 -5.40 -1.90
CA ALA A 372 -17.28 -5.69 -3.34
C ALA A 372 -16.50 -6.97 -3.66
N SER A 373 -15.35 -7.19 -3.02
CA SER A 373 -14.53 -8.39 -3.24
C SER A 373 -15.22 -9.66 -2.74
N LEU A 374 -15.80 -9.64 -1.53
CA LEU A 374 -16.49 -10.82 -1.00
C LEU A 374 -17.76 -11.16 -1.78
N GLN A 375 -18.53 -10.16 -2.24
CA GLN A 375 -19.67 -10.41 -3.12
C GLN A 375 -19.23 -11.09 -4.42
N ASP A 376 -18.12 -10.66 -5.01
CA ASP A 376 -17.57 -11.25 -6.24
C ASP A 376 -17.00 -12.66 -6.05
N ILE A 377 -16.31 -12.90 -4.92
CA ILE A 377 -15.82 -14.23 -4.54
C ILE A 377 -16.99 -15.20 -4.37
N ILE A 378 -18.05 -14.78 -3.66
CA ILE A 378 -19.25 -15.57 -3.45
C ILE A 378 -19.95 -15.85 -4.78
N ALA A 379 -20.17 -14.85 -5.63
CA ALA A 379 -20.79 -15.05 -6.94
C ALA A 379 -20.02 -16.07 -7.79
N ARG A 380 -18.69 -16.05 -7.74
CA ARG A 380 -17.83 -17.02 -8.43
C ARG A 380 -17.98 -18.43 -7.85
N PHE A 381 -17.98 -18.56 -6.53
CA PHE A 381 -18.21 -19.84 -5.85
C PHE A 381 -19.58 -20.43 -6.24
N GLU A 382 -20.64 -19.63 -6.20
CA GLU A 382 -21.99 -20.07 -6.57
C GLU A 382 -22.06 -20.51 -8.03
N THR A 383 -21.47 -19.72 -8.94
CA THR A 383 -21.43 -20.04 -10.37
C THR A 383 -20.70 -21.36 -10.64
N ARG A 384 -19.57 -21.62 -9.96
CA ARG A 384 -18.78 -22.86 -10.13
C ARG A 384 -19.39 -24.07 -9.43
N SER A 385 -20.21 -23.86 -8.39
CA SER A 385 -20.84 -24.94 -7.62
C SER A 385 -22.13 -25.47 -8.28
N GLY A 386 -22.75 -24.71 -9.18
CA GLY A 386 -23.95 -25.14 -9.91
C GLY A 386 -25.23 -25.11 -9.07
N GLY A 387 -26.18 -26.01 -9.36
CA GLY A 387 -27.59 -25.89 -8.92
C GLY A 387 -27.89 -26.18 -7.43
N SER A 388 -27.03 -26.88 -6.70
CA SER A 388 -27.19 -27.16 -5.27
C SER A 388 -25.93 -26.75 -4.52
N ILE A 389 -25.95 -25.55 -3.92
CA ILE A 389 -24.80 -24.98 -3.23
C ILE A 389 -24.68 -25.55 -1.83
N ASN A 390 -23.54 -26.18 -1.52
CA ASN A 390 -23.17 -26.59 -0.18
C ASN A 390 -22.16 -25.59 0.42
N TRP A 391 -22.60 -24.77 1.37
CA TRP A 391 -21.75 -23.71 1.94
C TRP A 391 -20.58 -24.24 2.78
N GLU A 392 -20.65 -25.47 3.28
CA GLU A 392 -19.52 -26.10 3.98
C GLU A 392 -18.29 -26.31 3.08
N GLU A 393 -18.47 -26.32 1.76
CA GLU A 393 -17.38 -26.40 0.79
C GLU A 393 -16.72 -25.04 0.52
N PHE A 394 -17.32 -23.93 0.98
CA PHE A 394 -16.79 -22.59 0.75
C PHE A 394 -15.32 -22.44 1.20
N PRO A 395 -14.92 -22.78 2.44
CA PRO A 395 -13.51 -22.69 2.87
C PRO A 395 -12.60 -23.72 2.18
N GLU A 396 -13.15 -24.76 1.55
CA GLU A 396 -12.39 -25.71 0.72
C GLU A 396 -12.18 -25.20 -0.71
N LYS A 397 -12.91 -24.15 -1.10
CA LYS A 397 -12.84 -23.50 -2.41
C LYS A 397 -12.30 -22.07 -2.37
N VAL A 398 -12.27 -21.45 -1.20
CA VAL A 398 -11.93 -20.03 -1.02
C VAL A 398 -10.93 -19.88 0.13
N ALA A 399 -9.86 -19.12 -0.12
CA ALA A 399 -9.00 -18.57 0.93
C ALA A 399 -8.91 -17.05 0.76
N VAL A 400 -9.10 -16.29 1.83
CA VAL A 400 -9.05 -14.82 1.84
C VAL A 400 -7.88 -14.38 2.73
N GLN A 401 -6.88 -13.75 2.13
CA GLN A 401 -5.74 -13.19 2.86
C GLN A 401 -5.96 -11.70 3.11
N MET A 402 -5.96 -11.32 4.39
CA MET A 402 -5.98 -9.94 4.86
C MET A 402 -4.54 -9.42 4.97
N ASN A 403 -4.17 -8.49 4.08
CA ASN A 403 -2.87 -7.83 4.11
C ASN A 403 -2.90 -6.62 5.05
N ASP A 404 -2.37 -6.80 6.26
CA ASP A 404 -2.53 -5.87 7.39
C ASP A 404 -3.99 -5.77 7.89
N THR A 405 -4.30 -4.81 8.77
CA THR A 405 -5.65 -4.66 9.37
C THR A 405 -6.66 -3.96 8.48
N HIS A 406 -6.25 -3.37 7.35
CA HIS A 406 -7.17 -2.61 6.49
C HIS A 406 -8.39 -3.44 5.99
N PRO A 407 -8.23 -4.71 5.56
CA PRO A 407 -9.36 -5.53 5.12
C PRO A 407 -10.02 -6.34 6.27
N THR A 408 -9.82 -5.98 7.54
CA THR A 408 -10.42 -6.71 8.69
C THR A 408 -11.94 -6.80 8.61
N LEU A 409 -12.59 -5.82 7.97
CA LEU A 409 -14.04 -5.83 7.74
C LEU A 409 -14.53 -6.99 6.86
N CYS A 410 -13.63 -7.76 6.23
CA CYS A 410 -13.99 -9.02 5.58
C CYS A 410 -14.65 -10.01 6.54
N ILE A 411 -14.21 -10.06 7.80
CA ILE A 411 -14.76 -10.97 8.81
C ILE A 411 -16.26 -10.68 9.05
N PRO A 412 -16.66 -9.49 9.53
CA PRO A 412 -18.07 -9.20 9.76
C PRO A 412 -18.89 -9.10 8.46
N GLU A 413 -18.29 -8.72 7.32
CA GLU A 413 -19.03 -8.69 6.05
C GLU A 413 -19.33 -10.09 5.51
N LEU A 414 -18.41 -11.05 5.63
CA LEU A 414 -18.67 -12.44 5.24
C LEU A 414 -19.78 -13.04 6.11
N MET A 415 -19.70 -12.83 7.43
CA MET A 415 -20.77 -13.19 8.37
C MET A 415 -22.13 -12.60 7.96
N ARG A 416 -22.16 -11.29 7.64
CA ARG A 416 -23.37 -10.60 7.19
C ARG A 416 -23.95 -11.25 5.93
N ILE A 417 -23.13 -11.52 4.92
CA ILE A 417 -23.62 -12.12 3.67
C ILE A 417 -24.17 -13.53 3.92
N LEU A 418 -23.43 -14.37 4.65
CA LEU A 418 -23.84 -15.75 4.94
C LEU A 418 -25.13 -15.82 5.75
N MET A 419 -25.27 -14.99 6.80
CA MET A 419 -26.46 -14.97 7.64
C MET A 419 -27.63 -14.24 6.98
N ASP A 420 -27.45 -12.96 6.64
CA ASP A 420 -28.57 -12.10 6.26
C ASP A 420 -29.05 -12.39 4.83
N LEU A 421 -28.14 -12.77 3.91
CA LEU A 421 -28.47 -13.02 2.50
C LEU A 421 -28.60 -14.50 2.14
N LYS A 422 -27.74 -15.37 2.70
CA LYS A 422 -27.76 -16.81 2.40
C LYS A 422 -28.53 -17.63 3.44
N GLY A 423 -28.86 -17.05 4.59
CA GLY A 423 -29.75 -17.65 5.59
C GLY A 423 -29.09 -18.71 6.48
N LEU A 424 -27.76 -18.72 6.59
CA LEU A 424 -27.04 -19.62 7.48
C LEU A 424 -27.25 -19.20 8.95
N SER A 425 -27.08 -20.16 9.87
CA SER A 425 -27.01 -19.85 11.30
C SER A 425 -25.71 -19.11 11.63
N TRP A 426 -25.65 -18.55 12.84
CA TRP A 426 -24.43 -17.93 13.35
C TRP A 426 -23.26 -18.92 13.35
N GLU A 427 -23.48 -20.12 13.90
CA GLU A 427 -22.44 -21.14 14.11
C GLU A 427 -21.86 -21.62 12.78
N ASP A 428 -22.70 -21.87 11.78
CA ASP A 428 -22.25 -22.32 10.46
C ASP A 428 -21.51 -21.20 9.72
N ALA A 429 -22.05 -19.97 9.75
CA ALA A 429 -21.40 -18.81 9.14
C ALA A 429 -20.04 -18.51 9.78
N TRP A 430 -19.94 -18.64 11.11
CA TRP A 430 -18.70 -18.37 11.86
C TRP A 430 -17.63 -19.41 11.56
N LYS A 431 -17.96 -20.70 11.56
CA LYS A 431 -17.05 -21.79 11.17
C LYS A 431 -16.53 -21.63 9.75
N ILE A 432 -17.38 -21.22 8.82
CA ILE A 432 -16.98 -20.93 7.43
C ILE A 432 -16.03 -19.74 7.41
N THR A 433 -16.37 -18.65 8.10
CA THR A 433 -15.59 -17.41 8.12
C THR A 433 -14.19 -17.65 8.68
N GLN A 434 -14.08 -18.32 9.84
CA GLN A 434 -12.80 -18.62 10.48
C GLN A 434 -11.88 -19.45 9.58
N ARG A 435 -12.41 -20.49 8.91
CA ARG A 435 -11.63 -21.33 7.99
C ARG A 435 -11.31 -20.68 6.64
N THR A 436 -11.98 -19.59 6.28
CA THR A 436 -11.76 -18.88 5.01
C THR A 436 -10.68 -17.80 5.14
N VAL A 437 -10.65 -17.09 6.27
CA VAL A 437 -9.85 -15.86 6.42
C VAL A 437 -8.52 -16.15 7.13
N ALA A 438 -7.45 -15.49 6.68
CA ALA A 438 -6.16 -15.46 7.35
C ALA A 438 -5.58 -14.02 7.38
N TYR A 439 -4.72 -13.73 8.36
CA TYR A 439 -4.21 -12.39 8.64
C TYR A 439 -2.67 -12.34 8.59
N THR A 440 -2.12 -11.40 7.82
CA THR A 440 -0.68 -11.07 7.87
C THR A 440 -0.47 -9.72 8.55
N ASN A 441 0.32 -9.72 9.63
CA ASN A 441 0.74 -8.53 10.34
C ASN A 441 2.08 -7.99 9.80
N HIS A 442 2.17 -6.67 9.60
CA HIS A 442 3.38 -5.95 9.16
C HIS A 442 3.87 -4.92 10.17
N THR A 443 3.38 -4.96 11.41
CA THR A 443 3.53 -3.89 12.39
C THR A 443 4.11 -4.42 13.69
N VAL A 444 5.28 -3.88 14.07
CA VAL A 444 5.95 -4.20 15.34
C VAL A 444 5.28 -3.49 16.53
N LEU A 445 4.87 -2.23 16.36
CA LEU A 445 4.40 -1.38 17.44
C LEU A 445 2.90 -1.59 17.74
N PRO A 446 2.51 -2.03 18.95
CA PRO A 446 1.10 -2.23 19.30
C PRO A 446 0.24 -0.97 19.15
N GLU A 447 0.83 0.21 19.38
CA GLU A 447 0.17 1.51 19.21
C GLU A 447 -0.13 1.89 17.75
N ALA A 448 0.55 1.25 16.79
CA ALA A 448 0.33 1.47 15.36
C ALA A 448 -0.76 0.55 14.78
N LEU A 449 -1.30 -0.38 15.58
CA LEU A 449 -2.43 -1.23 15.19
C LEU A 449 -3.73 -0.42 15.12
N GLU A 450 -4.48 -0.60 14.04
CA GLU A 450 -5.64 0.23 13.74
C GLU A 450 -6.76 0.09 14.80
N LYS A 451 -7.22 1.24 15.29
CA LYS A 451 -8.37 1.36 16.19
C LYS A 451 -9.39 2.34 15.62
N TRP A 452 -10.68 1.96 15.67
CA TRP A 452 -11.78 2.84 15.25
C TRP A 452 -12.67 3.23 16.41
N SER A 453 -13.19 4.46 16.39
CA SER A 453 -14.28 4.85 17.28
C SER A 453 -15.50 3.95 17.03
N LEU A 454 -16.01 3.32 18.08
CA LEU A 454 -17.21 2.49 18.00
C LEU A 454 -18.42 3.31 17.51
N ASP A 455 -18.56 4.55 17.95
CA ASP A 455 -19.65 5.44 17.52
C ASP A 455 -19.59 5.76 16.02
N LEU A 456 -18.38 5.98 15.47
CA LEU A 456 -18.21 6.22 14.04
C LEU A 456 -18.57 4.96 13.25
N MET A 457 -18.07 3.80 13.67
CA MET A 457 -18.35 2.53 13.02
C MET A 457 -19.84 2.18 13.11
N GLY A 458 -20.48 2.36 14.26
CA GLY A 458 -21.91 2.10 14.45
C GLY A 458 -22.81 3.01 13.62
N LYS A 459 -22.38 4.25 13.36
CA LYS A 459 -23.08 5.14 12.42
C LYS A 459 -22.92 4.69 10.97
N LEU A 460 -21.72 4.28 10.57
CA LEU A 460 -21.41 3.98 9.17
C LEU A 460 -21.80 2.55 8.76
N LEU A 461 -21.64 1.59 9.66
CA LEU A 461 -21.74 0.15 9.45
C LEU A 461 -22.50 -0.51 10.63
N PRO A 462 -23.76 -0.12 10.89
CA PRO A 462 -24.49 -0.56 12.08
C PRO A 462 -24.63 -2.07 12.18
N ARG A 463 -24.83 -2.77 11.05
CA ARG A 463 -24.95 -4.24 11.04
C ARG A 463 -23.63 -4.93 11.38
N HIS A 464 -22.50 -4.37 10.94
CA HIS A 464 -21.18 -4.92 11.26
C HIS A 464 -20.86 -4.75 12.73
N VAL A 465 -21.28 -3.65 13.37
CA VAL A 465 -21.13 -3.49 14.82
C VAL A 465 -21.93 -4.55 15.59
N GLU A 466 -23.19 -4.82 15.23
CA GLU A 466 -23.95 -5.91 15.86
C GLU A 466 -23.22 -7.26 15.74
N ILE A 467 -22.63 -7.55 14.57
CA ILE A 467 -21.86 -8.78 14.37
C ILE A 467 -20.57 -8.77 15.20
N ILE A 468 -19.84 -7.65 15.26
CA ILE A 468 -18.61 -7.54 16.06
C ILE A 468 -18.90 -7.69 17.55
N GLU A 469 -20.03 -7.16 18.04
CA GLU A 469 -20.48 -7.36 19.42
C GLU A 469 -20.72 -8.84 19.72
N MET A 470 -21.36 -9.58 18.81
CA MET A 470 -21.54 -11.03 18.93
C MET A 470 -20.20 -11.80 18.91
N ILE A 471 -19.24 -11.39 18.06
CA ILE A 471 -17.88 -11.99 18.05
C ILE A 471 -17.16 -11.71 19.38
N ASP A 472 -17.24 -10.48 19.91
CA ASP A 472 -16.62 -10.12 21.20
C ASP A 472 -17.26 -10.91 22.35
N GLU A 473 -18.57 -11.13 22.33
CA GLU A 473 -19.27 -11.95 23.33
C GLU A 473 -18.81 -13.42 23.30
N GLU A 474 -18.68 -14.02 22.11
CA GLU A 474 -18.15 -15.39 21.98
C GLU A 474 -16.68 -15.50 22.42
N LEU A 475 -15.88 -14.47 22.13
CA LEU A 475 -14.50 -14.37 22.63
C LEU A 475 -14.47 -14.29 24.16
N VAL A 476 -15.30 -13.44 24.77
CA VAL A 476 -15.40 -13.32 26.24
C VAL A 476 -15.78 -14.67 26.84
N SER A 477 -16.77 -15.36 26.27
CA SER A 477 -17.16 -16.72 26.67
C SER A 477 -15.98 -17.69 26.63
N THR A 478 -15.20 -17.67 25.54
CA THR A 478 -14.01 -18.50 25.37
C THR A 478 -12.95 -18.21 26.44
N ILE A 479 -12.67 -16.93 26.71
CA ILE A 479 -11.70 -16.52 27.72
C ILE A 479 -12.15 -16.95 29.12
N VAL A 480 -13.43 -16.76 29.46
CA VAL A 480 -13.98 -17.18 30.76
C VAL A 480 -13.94 -18.70 30.91
N SER A 481 -14.24 -19.45 29.85
CA SER A 481 -14.17 -20.92 29.87
C SER A 481 -12.74 -21.43 30.06
N GLU A 482 -11.75 -20.76 29.47
CA GLU A 482 -10.35 -21.20 29.55
C GLU A 482 -9.68 -20.82 30.87
N TYR A 483 -9.90 -19.59 31.35
CA TYR A 483 -9.18 -19.04 32.51
C TYR A 483 -9.99 -19.08 33.82
N GLY A 484 -11.28 -19.41 33.76
CA GLY A 484 -12.15 -19.49 34.94
C GLY A 484 -12.53 -18.13 35.53
N THR A 485 -13.28 -18.17 36.63
CA THR A 485 -13.80 -16.97 37.34
C THR A 485 -13.29 -16.84 38.77
N GLU A 486 -12.37 -17.71 39.18
CA GLU A 486 -11.86 -17.78 40.57
C GLU A 486 -10.95 -16.60 40.94
N ASP A 487 -10.19 -16.08 39.97
CA ASP A 487 -9.37 -14.88 40.11
C ASP A 487 -9.90 -13.77 39.18
N PRO A 488 -10.77 -12.88 39.70
CA PRO A 488 -11.38 -11.81 38.90
C PRO A 488 -10.36 -10.78 38.40
N ASP A 489 -9.28 -10.54 39.14
CA ASP A 489 -8.27 -9.55 38.76
C ASP A 489 -7.41 -10.10 37.60
N PHE A 490 -7.03 -11.38 37.64
CA PHE A 490 -6.36 -12.06 36.52
C PHE A 490 -7.25 -12.14 35.27
N LEU A 491 -8.52 -12.56 35.41
CA LEU A 491 -9.45 -12.61 34.29
C LEU A 491 -9.64 -11.22 33.65
N LYS A 492 -9.71 -10.16 34.45
CA LYS A 492 -9.81 -8.78 33.97
C LYS A 492 -8.59 -8.37 33.13
N GLU A 493 -7.39 -8.79 33.50
CA GLU A 493 -6.18 -8.55 32.69
C GLU A 493 -6.27 -9.25 31.33
N LYS A 494 -6.70 -10.52 31.31
CA LYS A 494 -6.90 -11.29 30.06
C LYS A 494 -7.92 -10.65 29.14
N LEU A 495 -9.08 -10.26 29.69
CA LEU A 495 -10.13 -9.57 28.94
C LEU A 495 -9.63 -8.22 28.40
N LYS A 496 -8.90 -7.45 29.20
CA LYS A 496 -8.31 -6.17 28.75
C LYS A 496 -7.35 -6.39 27.58
N ALA A 497 -6.51 -7.40 27.63
CA ALA A 497 -5.55 -7.70 26.57
C ALA A 497 -6.25 -8.15 25.26
N MET A 498 -7.22 -9.06 25.35
CA MET A 498 -7.74 -9.76 24.17
C MET A 498 -9.01 -9.16 23.55
N ARG A 499 -9.88 -8.47 24.30
CA ARG A 499 -11.19 -8.03 23.77
C ARG A 499 -11.11 -7.27 22.45
N ILE A 500 -12.12 -7.36 21.61
CA ILE A 500 -12.22 -6.55 20.39
C ILE A 500 -12.71 -5.15 20.73
N LEU A 501 -13.68 -5.07 21.65
CA LEU A 501 -14.29 -3.82 22.09
C LEU A 501 -13.59 -3.28 23.34
N GLU A 502 -12.91 -2.14 23.18
CA GLU A 502 -12.17 -1.46 24.25
C GLU A 502 -13.05 -0.37 24.89
N ASN A 503 -13.01 -0.30 26.23
CA ASN A 503 -13.81 0.63 27.04
C ASN A 503 -15.34 0.48 26.88
N VAL A 504 -15.80 -0.72 26.50
CA VAL A 504 -17.21 -1.11 26.46
C VAL A 504 -17.53 -2.01 27.64
N GLU A 505 -18.74 -1.91 28.18
CA GLU A 505 -19.22 -2.83 29.23
C GLU A 505 -19.16 -4.28 28.74
N LEU A 506 -19.09 -5.23 29.68
CA LEU A 506 -19.16 -6.64 29.33
C LEU A 506 -20.59 -7.00 28.88
N PRO A 507 -20.74 -8.03 28.04
CA PRO A 507 -22.06 -8.57 27.74
C PRO A 507 -22.80 -8.94 29.03
N SER A 508 -24.13 -8.80 29.03
CA SER A 508 -24.96 -9.01 30.23
C SER A 508 -24.78 -10.40 30.84
N ALA A 509 -24.53 -11.42 30.01
CA ALA A 509 -24.22 -12.79 30.43
C ALA A 509 -22.96 -12.90 31.33
N PHE A 510 -22.05 -11.92 31.24
CA PHE A 510 -20.78 -11.90 31.97
C PHE A 510 -20.63 -10.69 32.89
N ALA A 511 -21.69 -9.89 33.07
CA ALA A 511 -21.65 -8.66 33.87
C ALA A 511 -21.26 -8.91 35.33
N ASP A 512 -21.70 -10.04 35.90
CA ASP A 512 -21.47 -10.40 37.30
C ASP A 512 -20.10 -11.07 37.55
N VAL A 513 -19.37 -11.43 36.49
CA VAL A 513 -18.14 -12.24 36.58
C VAL A 513 -16.95 -11.45 37.16
N ILE A 514 -16.98 -10.11 37.12
CA ILE A 514 -15.91 -9.23 37.66
C ILE A 514 -16.36 -8.52 38.95
N VAL A 515 -17.57 -8.78 39.44
CA VAL A 515 -18.09 -8.10 40.64
C VAL A 515 -17.47 -8.75 41.90
N LYS A 516 -16.64 -7.98 42.62
CA LYS A 516 -16.14 -8.41 43.95
C LYS A 516 -17.32 -8.70 44.88
N PRO A 517 -17.32 -9.78 45.67
CA PRO A 517 -18.37 -10.01 46.66
C PRO A 517 -18.38 -8.82 47.63
N LYS A 518 -19.54 -8.19 47.81
CA LYS A 518 -19.73 -7.25 48.93
C LYS A 518 -19.52 -8.04 50.22
N ASN A 519 -18.42 -7.78 50.92
CA ASN A 519 -18.19 -8.29 52.27
C ASN A 519 -19.39 -7.94 53.15
N THR A 520 -20.18 -8.96 53.48
CA THR A 520 -21.23 -8.92 54.49
C THR A 520 -20.64 -9.51 55.77
N LYS A 521 -20.17 -8.62 56.64
CA LYS A 521 -19.78 -8.76 58.07
C LYS A 521 -18.95 -7.49 58.34
N ASP A 522 -19.41 -6.49 59.08
CA ASP A 522 -19.70 -6.62 60.51
C ASP A 522 -20.92 -5.81 60.95
N SER A 523 -21.81 -6.49 61.67
CA SER A 523 -22.68 -5.87 62.65
C SER A 523 -22.55 -6.68 63.93
N LYS A 524 -21.91 -6.10 64.95
CA LYS A 524 -22.33 -6.06 66.37
C LYS A 524 -21.16 -5.72 67.30
N GLU A 525 -21.54 -5.03 68.38
CA GLU A 525 -20.78 -4.57 69.56
C GLU A 525 -20.05 -3.23 69.36
N ALA A 526 -20.21 -2.20 70.19
CA ALA A 526 -20.76 -2.13 71.56
C ALA A 526 -21.44 -0.77 71.81
N ALA A 527 -22.42 -0.81 72.70
CA ALA A 527 -23.08 0.35 73.28
C ALA A 527 -22.17 1.11 74.25
N GLN A 528 -22.27 2.44 74.28
CA GLN A 528 -22.36 3.20 75.54
C GLN A 528 -22.88 4.63 75.30
N THR A 529 -23.88 4.95 76.13
CA THR A 529 -24.56 6.23 76.39
C THR A 529 -23.63 7.40 76.70
N VAL A 530 -24.01 8.64 76.35
CA VAL A 530 -24.31 9.76 77.28
C VAL A 530 -25.04 10.89 76.52
N VAL A 531 -26.14 11.36 77.12
CA VAL A 531 -26.88 12.58 76.75
C VAL A 531 -26.28 13.77 77.50
N VAL A 532 -25.96 14.86 76.80
CA VAL A 532 -25.88 16.21 77.41
C VAL A 532 -26.47 17.24 76.45
N LYS A 533 -27.53 17.90 76.92
CA LYS A 533 -28.07 19.16 76.38
C LYS A 533 -27.13 20.31 76.77
N LYS A 534 -26.93 21.28 75.87
CA LYS A 534 -26.86 22.71 76.23
C LYS A 534 -27.13 23.60 75.02
N GLU A 535 -27.96 24.60 75.27
CA GLU A 535 -28.35 25.70 74.39
C GLU A 535 -27.25 26.78 74.33
N GLN A 536 -27.44 27.70 73.37
CA GLN A 536 -27.00 29.10 73.29
C GLN A 536 -25.82 29.48 72.37
N GLU A 537 -26.23 30.30 71.39
CA GLU A 537 -25.72 31.62 71.01
C GLU A 537 -24.75 31.76 69.83
N GLU A 538 -25.16 32.73 69.01
CA GLU A 538 -24.62 33.21 67.75
C GLU A 538 -23.22 33.80 67.92
N GLU A 539 -22.35 33.58 66.92
CA GLU A 539 -21.56 34.67 66.32
C GLU A 539 -20.99 34.23 64.97
N GLU A 540 -21.23 35.08 63.97
CA GLU A 540 -20.80 34.95 62.59
C GLU A 540 -19.27 34.97 62.45
N THR A 541 -18.71 34.02 61.68
CA THR A 541 -17.61 34.32 60.76
C THR A 541 -17.73 33.44 59.52
N ALA A 542 -17.90 34.09 58.37
CA ALA A 542 -17.97 33.45 57.06
C ALA A 542 -16.63 32.76 56.73
N GLY A 543 -16.68 31.43 56.62
CA GLY A 543 -15.72 30.64 55.86
C GLY A 543 -16.49 29.91 54.78
N GLU A 544 -16.32 30.32 53.52
CA GLU A 544 -16.83 29.59 52.37
C GLU A 544 -16.26 28.16 52.39
N GLU A 545 -17.12 27.16 52.59
CA GLU A 545 -16.79 25.78 52.25
C GLU A 545 -16.58 25.74 50.73
N VAL A 546 -15.32 25.59 50.33
CA VAL A 546 -14.95 25.29 48.95
C VAL A 546 -15.55 23.93 48.62
N GLU A 547 -16.68 23.95 47.93
CA GLU A 547 -17.28 22.80 47.27
C GLU A 547 -16.24 22.28 46.26
N VAL A 548 -15.51 21.24 46.65
CA VAL A 548 -14.60 20.53 45.75
C VAL A 548 -15.47 19.83 44.71
N ILE A 549 -15.74 20.52 43.61
CA ILE A 549 -16.33 19.95 42.41
C ILE A 549 -15.40 18.82 41.98
N PRO A 550 -15.82 17.53 42.03
CA PRO A 550 -14.97 16.46 41.54
C PRO A 550 -14.70 16.72 40.07
N GLU A 551 -13.41 16.79 39.70
CA GLU A 551 -12.99 16.91 38.31
C GLU A 551 -13.77 15.85 37.49
N PRO A 552 -14.39 16.23 36.36
CA PRO A 552 -15.15 15.28 35.57
C PRO A 552 -14.22 14.16 35.11
N THR A 553 -14.42 12.96 35.62
CA THR A 553 -13.71 11.76 35.17
C THR A 553 -13.99 11.59 33.67
N VAL A 554 -13.00 11.92 32.84
CA VAL A 554 -13.09 11.75 31.39
C VAL A 554 -13.24 10.26 31.11
N LYS A 555 -14.44 9.83 30.70
CA LYS A 555 -14.66 8.44 30.29
C LYS A 555 -13.82 8.17 29.04
N PRO A 556 -12.97 7.14 29.03
CA PRO A 556 -12.14 6.83 27.87
C PRO A 556 -13.02 6.47 26.66
N PRO A 557 -12.58 6.77 25.42
CA PRO A 557 -13.39 6.55 24.23
C PRO A 557 -13.62 5.05 23.98
N LYS A 558 -14.81 4.70 23.49
CA LYS A 558 -15.15 3.34 23.04
C LYS A 558 -14.50 3.07 21.69
N MET A 559 -13.67 2.03 21.63
CA MET A 559 -12.88 1.71 20.43
C MET A 559 -13.08 0.27 19.98
N VAL A 560 -12.91 0.03 18.68
CA VAL A 560 -12.83 -1.31 18.05
C VAL A 560 -11.38 -1.58 17.69
N ARG A 561 -10.79 -2.64 18.24
CA ARG A 561 -9.40 -3.05 17.98
C ARG A 561 -9.36 -4.02 16.80
N MET A 562 -9.01 -3.53 15.62
CA MET A 562 -9.11 -4.29 14.37
C MET A 562 -8.13 -5.47 14.33
N ALA A 563 -6.92 -5.30 14.89
CA ALA A 563 -5.95 -6.38 14.99
C ALA A 563 -6.47 -7.57 15.82
N ASN A 564 -7.13 -7.30 16.96
CA ASN A 564 -7.73 -8.34 17.78
C ASN A 564 -8.86 -9.05 17.02
N LEU A 565 -9.71 -8.29 16.32
CA LEU A 565 -10.74 -8.87 15.46
C LEU A 565 -10.15 -9.77 14.36
N ALA A 566 -9.05 -9.35 13.72
CA ALA A 566 -8.35 -10.14 12.72
C ALA A 566 -7.77 -11.44 13.27
N VAL A 567 -7.15 -11.40 14.46
CA VAL A 567 -6.64 -12.59 15.16
C VAL A 567 -7.76 -13.55 15.54
N VAL A 568 -8.91 -13.05 16.00
CA VAL A 568 -10.06 -13.88 16.37
C VAL A 568 -10.71 -14.52 15.14
N GLY A 569 -10.92 -13.73 14.08
CA GLY A 569 -11.67 -14.16 12.90
C GLY A 569 -10.89 -14.93 11.85
N GLY A 570 -9.55 -14.95 11.87
CA GLY A 570 -8.75 -15.73 10.90
C GLY A 570 -8.21 -17.04 11.47
N HIS A 571 -8.14 -18.12 10.69
CA HIS A 571 -7.57 -19.40 11.16
C HIS A 571 -6.04 -19.39 11.28
N ALA A 572 -5.36 -18.44 10.62
CA ALA A 572 -3.91 -18.27 10.65
C ALA A 572 -3.54 -16.79 10.79
N VAL A 573 -2.50 -16.53 11.57
CA VAL A 573 -1.87 -15.21 11.77
C VAL A 573 -0.38 -15.36 11.50
N ASN A 574 0.20 -14.54 10.63
CA ASN A 574 1.63 -14.61 10.36
C ASN A 574 2.32 -13.25 10.41
N GLY A 575 3.58 -13.26 10.85
CA GLY A 575 4.52 -12.17 10.62
C GLY A 575 5.30 -12.35 9.31
N VAL A 576 6.24 -11.43 9.05
CA VAL A 576 6.88 -11.23 7.74
C VAL A 576 8.40 -11.34 7.72
N ALA A 577 8.98 -11.72 8.85
CA ALA A 577 10.38 -12.08 9.08
C ALA A 577 10.43 -12.91 10.38
N GLU A 578 11.46 -13.73 10.56
CA GLU A 578 11.54 -14.64 11.71
C GLU A 578 11.50 -13.89 13.05
N ILE A 579 12.36 -12.89 13.24
CA ILE A 579 12.39 -12.05 14.45
C ILE A 579 11.07 -11.30 14.65
N HIS A 580 10.50 -10.76 13.57
CA HIS A 580 9.22 -10.07 13.65
C HIS A 580 8.10 -11.01 14.13
N SER A 581 8.03 -12.22 13.58
CA SER A 581 7.04 -13.22 13.99
C SER A 581 7.21 -13.62 15.46
N GLU A 582 8.44 -13.64 15.97
CA GLU A 582 8.69 -13.85 17.40
C GLU A 582 8.25 -12.66 18.26
N ILE A 583 8.45 -11.41 17.82
CA ILE A 583 7.93 -10.21 18.49
C ILE A 583 6.38 -10.22 18.50
N VAL A 584 5.77 -10.58 17.37
CA VAL A 584 4.32 -10.73 17.25
C VAL A 584 3.78 -11.72 18.30
N LYS A 585 4.49 -12.83 18.52
CA LYS A 585 4.11 -13.83 19.53
C LYS A 585 4.38 -13.39 20.97
N LYS A 586 5.51 -12.74 21.23
CA LYS A 586 5.97 -12.43 22.60
C LYS A 586 5.36 -11.15 23.14
N ASP A 587 5.21 -10.13 22.31
CA ASP A 587 4.90 -8.77 22.75
C ASP A 587 3.53 -8.32 22.24
N VAL A 588 3.20 -8.56 20.96
CA VAL A 588 1.99 -7.98 20.34
C VAL A 588 0.72 -8.77 20.67
N PHE A 589 0.74 -10.09 20.50
CA PHE A 589 -0.43 -10.95 20.67
C PHE A 589 -0.20 -12.09 21.67
N ASN A 590 0.63 -11.86 22.68
CA ASN A 590 1.03 -12.87 23.68
C ASN A 590 -0.14 -13.67 24.26
N GLU A 591 -1.21 -12.98 24.64
CA GLU A 591 -2.37 -13.62 25.25
C GLU A 591 -3.17 -14.48 24.26
N PHE A 592 -3.21 -14.09 22.98
CA PHE A 592 -3.80 -14.93 21.93
C PHE A 592 -2.93 -16.14 21.59
N VAL A 593 -1.60 -16.04 21.66
CA VAL A 593 -0.71 -17.20 21.46
C VAL A 593 -0.94 -18.25 22.53
N LYS A 594 -1.16 -17.84 23.78
CA LYS A 594 -1.50 -18.76 24.88
C LYS A 594 -2.83 -19.48 24.61
N LEU A 595 -3.81 -18.77 24.04
CA LEU A 595 -5.13 -19.33 23.75
C LEU A 595 -5.14 -20.22 22.50
N TRP A 596 -4.43 -19.83 21.43
CA TRP A 596 -4.40 -20.52 20.14
C TRP A 596 -2.97 -20.60 19.58
N PRO A 597 -2.10 -21.46 20.14
CA PRO A 597 -0.69 -21.51 19.77
C PRO A 597 -0.46 -21.86 18.29
N ASP A 598 -1.27 -22.75 17.73
CA ASP A 598 -1.13 -23.22 16.34
C ASP A 598 -1.50 -22.18 15.29
N LYS A 599 -2.14 -21.06 15.68
CA LYS A 599 -2.57 -19.99 14.77
C LYS A 599 -1.38 -19.16 14.26
N PHE A 600 -0.30 -19.04 15.03
CA PHE A 600 0.78 -18.08 14.78
C PHE A 600 1.95 -18.68 13.99
N GLN A 601 2.18 -18.16 12.79
CA GLN A 601 3.22 -18.61 11.86
C GLN A 601 4.21 -17.51 11.48
N ASN A 602 5.27 -17.88 10.75
CA ASN A 602 6.13 -16.97 10.00
C ASN A 602 5.99 -17.23 8.49
N LYS A 603 6.06 -16.17 7.70
CA LYS A 603 6.26 -16.22 6.25
C LYS A 603 7.19 -15.07 5.84
N THR A 604 8.49 -15.33 5.83
CA THR A 604 9.47 -14.30 5.47
C THR A 604 9.15 -13.75 4.08
N ASN A 605 9.13 -12.41 3.98
CA ASN A 605 8.89 -11.70 2.73
C ASN A 605 9.88 -12.11 1.62
N GLY A 606 9.49 -11.84 0.38
CA GLY A 606 10.36 -11.99 -0.77
C GLY A 606 10.01 -11.00 -1.87
N VAL A 607 10.88 -10.88 -2.86
CA VAL A 607 10.68 -10.06 -4.06
C VAL A 607 10.89 -10.91 -5.32
N THR A 608 10.19 -10.57 -6.40
CA THR A 608 10.31 -11.34 -7.65
C THR A 608 11.67 -11.12 -8.31
N PRO A 609 12.44 -12.18 -8.62
CA PRO A 609 13.71 -12.07 -9.34
C PRO A 609 13.50 -11.65 -10.82
N ARG A 610 12.28 -11.80 -11.37
CA ARG A 610 11.96 -11.36 -12.73
C ARG A 610 12.10 -9.84 -12.85
N ARG A 611 11.28 -9.09 -12.12
CA ARG A 611 11.37 -7.62 -12.12
C ARG A 611 12.70 -7.12 -11.57
N TRP A 612 13.14 -7.68 -10.43
CA TRP A 612 14.20 -7.09 -9.61
C TRP A 612 15.60 -7.62 -9.92
N ILE A 613 15.77 -8.49 -10.92
CA ILE A 613 17.08 -8.85 -11.47
C ILE A 613 16.96 -8.92 -13.00
N SER A 614 16.19 -9.89 -13.50
CA SER A 614 16.13 -10.25 -14.93
C SER A 614 15.79 -9.06 -15.83
N PHE A 615 14.76 -8.28 -15.46
CA PHE A 615 14.23 -7.21 -16.30
C PHE A 615 14.81 -5.83 -15.98
N CYS A 616 15.15 -5.53 -14.73
CA CYS A 616 15.76 -4.24 -14.38
C CYS A 616 17.28 -4.20 -14.59
N ASN A 617 17.96 -5.36 -14.58
CA ASN A 617 19.41 -5.46 -14.67
C ASN A 617 19.83 -6.53 -15.69
N THR A 618 19.52 -6.27 -16.96
CA THR A 618 19.80 -7.20 -18.06
C THR A 618 21.29 -7.51 -18.17
N TYR A 619 22.18 -6.52 -17.99
CA TYR A 619 23.64 -6.76 -18.03
C TYR A 619 24.11 -7.77 -16.99
N LEU A 620 23.62 -7.67 -15.75
CA LEU A 620 23.97 -8.64 -14.70
C LEU A 620 23.33 -10.00 -14.97
N SER A 621 22.11 -10.00 -15.49
CA SER A 621 21.36 -11.23 -15.80
C SER A 621 22.04 -12.07 -16.87
N ASP A 622 22.62 -11.42 -17.90
CA ASP A 622 23.43 -12.08 -18.93
C ASP A 622 24.69 -12.73 -18.34
N ILE A 623 25.37 -12.02 -17.42
CA ILE A 623 26.55 -12.53 -16.71
C ILE A 623 26.17 -13.73 -15.85
N ILE A 624 25.14 -13.62 -15.02
CA ILE A 624 24.65 -14.72 -14.17
C ILE A 624 24.35 -15.95 -15.04
N THR A 625 23.63 -15.76 -16.13
CA THR A 625 23.27 -16.84 -17.08
C THR A 625 24.50 -17.49 -17.70
N SER A 626 25.50 -16.70 -18.11
CA SER A 626 26.76 -17.21 -18.69
C SER A 626 27.55 -18.06 -17.69
N TRP A 627 27.73 -17.56 -16.47
CA TRP A 627 28.57 -18.20 -15.45
C TRP A 627 27.90 -19.40 -14.76
N ILE A 628 26.58 -19.37 -14.57
CA ILE A 628 25.81 -20.54 -14.10
C ILE A 628 25.57 -21.53 -15.25
N GLY A 629 25.61 -21.07 -16.50
CA GLY A 629 25.40 -21.87 -17.71
C GLY A 629 23.92 -22.08 -18.10
N THR A 630 22.99 -21.38 -17.44
CA THR A 630 21.54 -21.48 -17.72
C THR A 630 20.79 -20.25 -17.23
N GLU A 631 19.71 -19.87 -17.92
CA GLU A 631 18.77 -18.79 -17.50
C GLU A 631 17.76 -19.29 -16.44
N ASP A 632 17.78 -20.58 -16.12
CA ASP A 632 16.79 -21.22 -15.24
C ASP A 632 16.81 -20.65 -13.80
N TRP A 633 17.86 -19.92 -13.41
CA TRP A 633 17.92 -19.20 -12.12
C TRP A 633 16.80 -18.15 -11.97
N VAL A 634 16.21 -17.67 -13.07
CA VAL A 634 15.10 -16.70 -13.01
C VAL A 634 13.85 -17.32 -12.35
N LEU A 635 13.66 -18.64 -12.51
CA LEU A 635 12.59 -19.40 -11.86
C LEU A 635 13.12 -20.14 -10.61
N ASN A 636 14.21 -20.87 -10.77
CA ASN A 636 14.87 -21.68 -9.73
C ASN A 636 16.01 -20.89 -9.09
N THR A 637 15.65 -19.87 -8.30
CA THR A 637 16.57 -18.84 -7.79
C THR A 637 17.69 -19.40 -6.89
N GLU A 638 17.51 -20.60 -6.31
CA GLU A 638 18.55 -21.32 -5.57
C GLU A 638 19.85 -21.54 -6.37
N LYS A 639 19.76 -21.57 -7.70
CA LYS A 639 20.93 -21.67 -8.59
C LYS A 639 21.90 -20.49 -8.46
N LEU A 640 21.44 -19.33 -7.98
CA LEU A 640 22.33 -18.20 -7.70
C LEU A 640 23.46 -18.56 -6.73
N ALA A 641 23.25 -19.53 -5.84
CA ALA A 641 24.28 -20.00 -4.90
C ALA A 641 25.53 -20.57 -5.60
N GLU A 642 25.43 -20.99 -6.87
CA GLU A 642 26.55 -21.49 -7.66
C GLU A 642 27.62 -20.42 -7.90
N LEU A 643 27.24 -19.14 -7.92
CA LEU A 643 28.17 -18.01 -8.08
C LEU A 643 29.21 -17.94 -6.97
N ARG A 644 28.96 -18.55 -5.79
CA ARG A 644 29.95 -18.62 -4.69
C ARG A 644 31.27 -19.25 -5.13
N LYS A 645 31.24 -20.20 -6.07
CA LYS A 645 32.43 -20.89 -6.60
C LYS A 645 33.34 -19.97 -7.42
N PHE A 646 32.76 -18.92 -8.01
CA PHE A 646 33.41 -18.00 -8.93
C PHE A 646 33.69 -16.63 -8.31
N ALA A 647 33.35 -16.42 -7.03
CA ALA A 647 33.44 -15.11 -6.39
C ALA A 647 34.85 -14.51 -6.39
N ASP A 648 35.89 -15.35 -6.46
CA ASP A 648 37.31 -14.97 -6.51
C ASP A 648 37.91 -15.00 -7.93
N ASP A 649 37.10 -15.35 -8.94
CA ASP A 649 37.51 -15.38 -10.35
C ASP A 649 37.66 -13.95 -10.92
N GLU A 650 38.81 -13.68 -11.55
CA GLU A 650 39.15 -12.33 -12.01
C GLU A 650 38.35 -11.89 -13.24
N ASP A 651 37.97 -12.83 -14.11
CA ASP A 651 37.17 -12.54 -15.31
C ASP A 651 35.73 -12.20 -14.90
N LEU A 652 35.13 -13.00 -14.00
CA LEU A 652 33.80 -12.69 -13.46
C LEU A 652 33.80 -11.33 -12.78
N GLN A 653 34.78 -11.05 -11.92
CA GLN A 653 34.86 -9.76 -11.24
C GLN A 653 35.05 -8.57 -12.20
N SER A 654 35.73 -8.77 -13.32
CA SER A 654 35.88 -7.76 -14.36
C SER A 654 34.54 -7.45 -15.03
N GLU A 655 33.82 -8.49 -15.48
CA GLU A 655 32.49 -8.37 -16.10
C GLU A 655 31.48 -7.75 -15.12
N TRP A 656 31.50 -8.17 -13.87
CA TRP A 656 30.60 -7.69 -12.81
C TRP A 656 30.75 -6.18 -12.56
N ARG A 657 32.00 -5.70 -12.45
CA ARG A 657 32.27 -4.26 -12.30
C ARG A 657 31.87 -3.47 -13.54
N ALA A 658 32.11 -4.02 -14.74
CA ALA A 658 31.69 -3.38 -15.99
C ALA A 658 30.16 -3.25 -16.07
N ALA A 659 29.40 -4.27 -15.66
CA ALA A 659 27.95 -4.22 -15.59
C ALA A 659 27.46 -3.16 -14.60
N LYS A 660 28.04 -3.12 -13.40
CA LYS A 660 27.74 -2.09 -12.39
C LYS A 660 27.98 -0.68 -12.94
N LYS A 661 29.11 -0.44 -13.60
CA LYS A 661 29.44 0.86 -14.21
C LYS A 661 28.45 1.26 -15.30
N LYS A 662 28.01 0.33 -16.16
CA LYS A 662 26.95 0.60 -17.16
C LYS A 662 25.64 1.03 -16.51
N ASN A 663 25.23 0.37 -15.42
CA ASN A 663 24.03 0.75 -14.68
C ASN A 663 24.18 2.13 -14.01
N LYS A 664 25.35 2.45 -13.44
CA LYS A 664 25.64 3.76 -12.85
C LYS A 664 25.51 4.90 -13.86
N LEU A 665 25.92 4.69 -15.12
CA LEU A 665 25.76 5.68 -16.18
C LEU A 665 24.28 6.03 -16.45
N LYS A 666 23.37 5.06 -16.37
CA LYS A 666 21.91 5.33 -16.49
C LYS A 666 21.42 6.24 -15.35
N VAL A 667 21.92 6.01 -14.13
CA VAL A 667 21.59 6.84 -12.97
C VAL A 667 22.22 8.24 -13.05
N VAL A 668 23.42 8.38 -13.61
CA VAL A 668 24.01 9.71 -13.92
C VAL A 668 23.06 10.52 -14.80
N SER A 669 22.53 9.91 -15.86
CA SER A 669 21.54 10.56 -16.75
C SER A 669 20.25 10.91 -16.01
N LEU A 670 19.72 9.99 -15.18
CA LEU A 670 18.53 10.25 -14.36
C LEU A 670 18.73 11.42 -13.41
N ILE A 671 19.85 11.45 -12.68
CA ILE A 671 20.17 12.54 -11.74
C ILE A 671 20.29 13.86 -12.49
N LYS A 672 20.95 13.87 -13.65
CA LYS A 672 21.10 15.07 -14.47
C LYS A 672 19.75 15.60 -14.95
N GLU A 673 18.89 14.72 -15.45
CA GLU A 673 17.54 15.06 -15.92
C GLU A 673 16.66 15.61 -14.79
N ARG A 674 16.66 14.95 -13.63
CA ARG A 674 15.70 15.22 -12.55
C ARG A 674 16.12 16.32 -11.59
N THR A 675 17.42 16.54 -11.44
CA THR A 675 17.97 17.46 -10.43
C THR A 675 18.89 18.54 -11.01
N GLY A 676 19.36 18.37 -12.25
CA GLY A 676 20.32 19.26 -12.88
C GLY A 676 21.78 19.03 -12.47
N TYR A 677 22.05 18.26 -11.41
CA TYR A 677 23.41 17.93 -10.96
C TYR A 677 24.10 16.94 -11.89
N THR A 678 25.40 17.11 -12.08
CA THR A 678 26.27 16.11 -12.72
C THR A 678 27.05 15.39 -11.63
N VAL A 679 27.20 14.07 -11.74
CA VAL A 679 27.91 13.24 -10.75
C VAL A 679 28.86 12.27 -11.44
N ASN A 680 29.97 11.93 -10.76
CA ASN A 680 31.00 11.05 -11.29
C ASN A 680 30.59 9.56 -11.13
N PRO A 681 30.48 8.76 -12.21
CA PRO A 681 30.15 7.34 -12.12
C PRO A 681 31.27 6.46 -11.53
N ASP A 682 32.49 6.97 -11.36
CA ASP A 682 33.60 6.22 -10.74
C ASP A 682 33.62 6.32 -9.21
N ALA A 683 32.87 7.27 -8.64
CA ALA A 683 32.63 7.36 -7.20
C ALA A 683 31.66 6.27 -6.72
N MET A 684 31.76 5.87 -5.45
CA MET A 684 30.83 4.89 -4.85
C MET A 684 29.40 5.45 -4.82
N PHE A 685 28.42 4.69 -5.30
CA PHE A 685 27.00 5.03 -5.20
C PHE A 685 26.42 4.45 -3.90
N ASP A 686 26.23 5.34 -2.92
CA ASP A 686 25.72 5.07 -1.56
C ASP A 686 24.27 5.53 -1.46
N ILE A 687 23.31 4.59 -1.36
CA ILE A 687 21.90 4.88 -1.56
C ILE A 687 21.04 4.60 -0.31
N GLN A 688 20.19 5.56 0.06
CA GLN A 688 19.10 5.37 1.02
C GLN A 688 17.76 5.76 0.41
N ILE A 689 17.04 4.77 -0.14
CA ILE A 689 15.71 4.96 -0.75
C ILE A 689 14.60 4.22 -0.01
N LYS A 690 13.75 4.98 0.69
CA LYS A 690 12.60 4.49 1.46
C LYS A 690 11.74 5.67 1.93
N ARG A 691 10.52 5.40 2.41
CA ARG A 691 9.66 6.42 3.05
C ARG A 691 10.47 7.25 4.05
N ILE A 692 10.30 8.58 4.02
CA ILE A 692 10.99 9.49 4.94
C ILE A 692 10.29 9.44 6.29
N HIS A 693 11.02 9.06 7.33
CA HIS A 693 10.49 8.93 8.68
C HIS A 693 11.64 8.98 9.69
N GLU A 694 11.40 9.56 10.87
CA GLU A 694 12.41 9.63 11.94
C GLU A 694 13.00 8.25 12.33
N TYR A 695 12.19 7.19 12.48
CA TYR A 695 12.71 5.85 12.81
C TYR A 695 13.52 5.17 11.69
N LYS A 696 13.35 5.60 10.42
CA LYS A 696 14.15 5.12 9.28
C LYS A 696 15.52 5.80 9.20
N ARG A 697 15.70 6.85 10.00
CA ARG A 697 16.94 7.56 10.29
C ARG A 697 17.68 8.07 9.05
N GLN A 698 16.98 8.62 8.07
CA GLN A 698 17.64 9.47 7.05
C GLN A 698 18.42 10.62 7.70
N LEU A 699 17.97 11.09 8.87
CA LEU A 699 18.67 12.08 9.69
C LEU A 699 20.04 11.58 10.18
N LEU A 700 20.18 10.31 10.59
CA LEU A 700 21.47 9.72 10.97
C LEU A 700 22.44 9.73 9.78
N ASN A 701 21.97 9.30 8.61
CA ASN A 701 22.79 9.26 7.41
C ASN A 701 23.30 10.65 7.01
N ILE A 702 22.39 11.63 6.87
CA ILE A 702 22.79 12.98 6.45
C ILE A 702 23.71 13.66 7.47
N LEU A 703 23.54 13.42 8.78
CA LEU A 703 24.47 13.94 9.79
C LEU A 703 25.86 13.29 9.69
N GLY A 704 25.95 12.00 9.34
CA GLY A 704 27.23 11.36 9.06
C GLY A 704 27.91 11.91 7.80
N ILE A 705 27.13 12.29 6.78
CA ILE A 705 27.64 12.98 5.59
C ILE A 705 28.14 14.39 5.95
N VAL A 706 27.41 15.12 6.80
CA VAL A 706 27.83 16.43 7.31
C VAL A 706 29.15 16.32 8.08
N TYR A 707 29.33 15.28 8.89
CA TYR A 707 30.60 14.98 9.55
C TYR A 707 31.75 14.80 8.55
N ARG A 708 31.56 13.93 7.54
CA ARG A 708 32.57 13.70 6.48
C ARG A 708 32.93 14.99 5.76
N TYR A 709 31.93 15.78 5.36
CA TYR A 709 32.14 17.06 4.69
C TYR A 709 32.94 18.03 5.58
N LYS A 710 32.59 18.17 6.86
CA LYS A 710 33.33 19.01 7.81
C LYS A 710 34.80 18.58 7.91
N LYS A 711 35.07 17.27 8.06
CA LYS A 711 36.45 16.75 8.12
C LYS A 711 37.21 17.00 6.82
N MET A 712 36.56 16.87 5.67
CA MET A 712 37.19 17.25 4.40
C MET A 712 37.58 18.72 4.40
N LYS A 713 36.68 19.64 4.81
CA LYS A 713 36.97 21.09 4.85
C LYS A 713 38.13 21.46 5.78
N GLU A 714 38.39 20.66 6.81
CA GLU A 714 39.50 20.85 7.76
C GLU A 714 40.85 20.30 7.26
N MET A 715 40.85 19.53 6.17
CA MET A 715 42.03 18.90 5.59
C MET A 715 42.54 19.66 4.37
N SER A 716 43.82 19.51 4.05
CA SER A 716 44.37 19.90 2.75
C SER A 716 43.87 18.99 1.63
N ALA A 717 43.92 19.44 0.38
CA ALA A 717 43.44 18.65 -0.77
C ALA A 717 44.07 17.25 -0.87
N SER A 718 45.37 17.12 -0.60
CA SER A 718 46.08 15.82 -0.64
C SER A 718 45.69 14.90 0.51
N GLU A 719 45.40 15.45 1.70
CA GLU A 719 44.91 14.66 2.84
C GLU A 719 43.50 14.15 2.58
N ARG A 720 42.62 14.98 2.01
CA ARG A 720 41.24 14.59 1.64
C ARG A 720 41.21 13.39 0.72
N GLU A 721 42.00 13.42 -0.35
CA GLU A 721 42.08 12.35 -1.36
C GLU A 721 42.56 11.02 -0.78
N LYS A 722 43.48 11.06 0.20
CA LYS A 722 43.96 9.86 0.89
C LYS A 722 42.93 9.34 1.90
N ALA A 723 42.30 10.25 2.65
CA ALA A 723 41.41 9.91 3.77
C ALA A 723 40.06 9.36 3.30
N PHE A 724 39.50 9.86 2.20
CA PHE A 724 38.13 9.54 1.80
C PHE A 724 38.04 8.94 0.39
N VAL A 725 37.17 7.94 0.25
CA VAL A 725 36.73 7.46 -1.06
C VAL A 725 35.71 8.43 -1.66
N PRO A 726 35.78 8.73 -2.97
CA PRO A 726 34.76 9.51 -3.65
C PRO A 726 33.36 8.89 -3.56
N ARG A 727 32.34 9.66 -3.16
CA ARG A 727 30.97 9.18 -2.97
C ARG A 727 29.92 10.04 -3.65
N VAL A 728 28.91 9.38 -4.23
CA VAL A 728 27.62 9.96 -4.60
C VAL A 728 26.57 9.38 -3.64
N CYS A 729 26.21 10.17 -2.62
CA CYS A 729 25.23 9.79 -1.63
C CYS A 729 23.83 10.16 -2.12
N ILE A 730 22.99 9.16 -2.38
CA ILE A 730 21.69 9.31 -3.03
C ILE A 730 20.56 9.00 -2.03
N PHE A 731 19.72 9.99 -1.77
CA PHE A 731 18.48 9.85 -1.02
C PHE A 731 17.29 9.81 -1.98
N GLY A 732 16.22 9.14 -1.55
CA GLY A 732 14.93 9.24 -2.20
C GLY A 732 13.82 8.66 -1.33
N GLY A 733 12.61 9.19 -1.49
CA GLY A 733 11.47 8.77 -0.69
C GLY A 733 10.46 9.88 -0.51
N LYS A 734 9.23 9.50 -0.18
CA LYS A 734 8.12 10.42 0.08
C LYS A 734 7.94 10.60 1.59
N ALA A 735 7.87 11.85 2.06
CA ALA A 735 7.43 12.19 3.42
C ALA A 735 5.90 12.28 3.44
N PHE A 736 5.23 11.79 4.48
CA PHE A 736 3.78 12.00 4.57
C PHE A 736 3.47 13.49 4.67
N ALA A 737 2.44 13.98 3.96
CA ALA A 737 2.23 15.42 3.75
C ALA A 737 2.06 16.22 5.06
N THR A 738 1.39 15.64 6.06
CA THR A 738 1.17 16.28 7.38
C THR A 738 2.31 16.01 8.37
N TYR A 739 3.30 15.20 8.01
CA TYR A 739 4.43 14.90 8.89
C TYR A 739 5.53 15.96 8.75
N VAL A 740 5.38 17.02 9.54
CA VAL A 740 6.24 18.21 9.53
C VAL A 740 7.73 17.86 9.61
N GLN A 741 8.13 17.03 10.59
CA GLN A 741 9.54 16.70 10.79
C GLN A 741 10.13 15.88 9.62
N ALA A 742 9.36 14.98 9.01
CA ALA A 742 9.79 14.24 7.82
C ALA A 742 10.01 15.18 6.62
N LYS A 743 9.14 16.16 6.40
CA LYS A 743 9.35 17.19 5.35
C LYS A 743 10.59 18.05 5.64
N ARG A 744 10.85 18.39 6.91
CA ARG A 744 12.08 19.09 7.32
C ARG A 744 13.35 18.29 7.06
N ILE A 745 13.31 16.97 7.23
CA ILE A 745 14.43 16.09 6.88
C ILE A 745 14.72 16.15 5.38
N VAL A 746 13.69 16.09 4.51
CA VAL A 746 13.87 16.24 3.05
C VAL A 746 14.52 17.59 2.73
N LYS A 747 13.98 18.67 3.29
CA LYS A 747 14.52 20.03 3.12
C LYS A 747 15.97 20.15 3.56
N PHE A 748 16.31 19.54 4.71
CA PHE A 748 17.68 19.52 5.22
C PHE A 748 18.64 18.79 4.28
N ILE A 749 18.25 17.62 3.76
CA ILE A 749 19.06 16.87 2.79
C ILE A 749 19.29 17.70 1.53
N THR A 750 18.26 18.38 1.01
CA THR A 750 18.39 19.20 -0.20
C THR A 750 19.28 20.42 0.00
N ASP A 751 19.24 21.06 1.17
CA ASP A 751 20.12 22.20 1.49
C ASP A 751 21.57 21.75 1.64
N VAL A 752 21.81 20.66 2.36
CA VAL A 752 23.15 20.06 2.48
C VAL A 752 23.71 19.70 1.10
N GLY A 753 22.89 19.08 0.24
CA GLY A 753 23.28 18.77 -1.13
C GLY A 753 23.58 20.02 -1.97
N SER A 754 22.78 21.07 -1.85
CA SER A 754 23.05 22.34 -2.53
C SER A 754 24.41 22.93 -2.14
N THR A 755 24.74 22.94 -0.84
CA THR A 755 26.04 23.42 -0.36
C THR A 755 27.19 22.55 -0.86
N ILE A 756 27.13 21.23 -0.64
CA ILE A 756 28.24 20.32 -0.95
C ILE A 756 28.47 20.21 -2.46
N ASN A 757 27.40 20.08 -3.25
CA ASN A 757 27.54 19.84 -4.69
C ASN A 757 28.14 21.03 -5.45
N ASN A 758 28.01 22.24 -4.89
CA ASN A 758 28.54 23.49 -5.44
C ASN A 758 29.86 23.93 -4.76
N ASP A 759 30.42 23.16 -3.82
CA ASP A 759 31.71 23.50 -3.20
C ASP A 759 32.88 23.05 -4.11
N PRO A 760 33.64 24.01 -4.71
CA PRO A 760 34.75 23.69 -5.60
C PRO A 760 35.93 23.01 -4.89
N GLU A 761 36.04 23.15 -3.57
CA GLU A 761 37.08 22.50 -2.78
C GLU A 761 36.82 20.99 -2.58
N ILE A 762 35.56 20.56 -2.72
CA ILE A 762 35.14 19.16 -2.60
C ILE A 762 35.03 18.50 -3.97
N GLY A 763 34.46 19.21 -4.96
CA GLY A 763 34.36 18.69 -6.33
C GLY A 763 33.59 17.37 -6.40
N ASP A 764 34.18 16.34 -7.00
CA ASP A 764 33.59 15.00 -7.14
C ASP A 764 33.96 14.03 -6.01
N LEU A 765 34.68 14.49 -4.98
CA LEU A 765 34.96 13.67 -3.80
C LEU A 765 33.69 13.35 -3.01
N LEU A 766 32.73 14.26 -2.97
CA LEU A 766 31.44 14.04 -2.32
C LEU A 766 30.33 14.79 -3.05
N LYS A 767 29.29 14.06 -3.45
CA LYS A 767 28.02 14.61 -3.94
C LYS A 767 26.88 14.07 -3.09
N VAL A 768 25.88 14.90 -2.82
CA VAL A 768 24.67 14.52 -2.09
C VAL A 768 23.46 14.88 -2.93
N ILE A 769 22.67 13.88 -3.29
CA ILE A 769 21.57 14.00 -4.24
C ILE A 769 20.28 13.51 -3.59
N PHE A 770 19.21 14.29 -3.71
CA PHE A 770 17.86 13.83 -3.43
C PHE A 770 17.15 13.57 -4.77
N VAL A 771 16.88 12.31 -5.09
CA VAL A 771 16.13 11.93 -6.30
C VAL A 771 14.63 12.10 -6.02
N PRO A 772 13.94 13.01 -6.73
CA PRO A 772 12.52 13.25 -6.52
C PRO A 772 11.67 12.09 -7.01
N ASP A 773 10.46 11.98 -6.44
CA ASP A 773 9.39 11.09 -6.87
C ASP A 773 9.77 9.61 -6.91
N TYR A 774 10.45 9.16 -5.86
CA TYR A 774 10.79 7.76 -5.67
C TYR A 774 9.55 6.85 -5.81
N ASN A 775 9.60 5.96 -6.80
CA ASN A 775 8.56 4.99 -7.17
C ASN A 775 9.22 3.71 -7.74
N VAL A 776 8.44 2.81 -8.38
CA VAL A 776 8.97 1.55 -8.91
C VAL A 776 9.95 1.82 -10.06
N SER A 777 9.60 2.69 -11.02
CA SER A 777 10.48 3.03 -12.14
C SER A 777 11.82 3.64 -11.72
N VAL A 778 11.80 4.54 -10.72
CA VAL A 778 13.05 5.08 -10.15
C VAL A 778 13.85 3.97 -9.46
N SER A 779 13.19 3.05 -8.75
CA SER A 779 13.85 1.91 -8.11
C SER A 779 14.53 0.98 -9.12
N GLU A 780 13.88 0.72 -10.26
CA GLU A 780 14.42 -0.13 -11.34
C GLU A 780 15.71 0.44 -11.97
N LEU A 781 15.97 1.74 -11.81
CA LEU A 781 17.23 2.37 -12.24
C LEU A 781 18.25 2.43 -11.09
N LEU A 782 17.83 2.84 -9.89
CA LEU A 782 18.73 3.04 -8.77
C LEU A 782 19.31 1.73 -8.23
N ILE A 783 18.49 0.68 -8.09
CA ILE A 783 18.91 -0.59 -7.45
C ILE A 783 20.04 -1.27 -8.24
N PRO A 784 19.95 -1.47 -9.57
CA PRO A 784 21.03 -2.08 -10.36
C PRO A 784 22.36 -1.32 -10.31
N ALA A 785 22.30 0.01 -10.14
CA ALA A 785 23.45 0.90 -10.10
C ALA A 785 24.09 1.03 -8.70
N SER A 786 23.43 0.55 -7.66
CA SER A 786 23.87 0.77 -6.27
C SER A 786 25.03 -0.14 -5.89
N GLU A 787 25.97 0.41 -5.12
CA GLU A 787 27.12 -0.32 -4.59
C GLU A 787 26.98 -0.51 -3.08
N LEU A 788 26.56 0.54 -2.36
CA LEU A 788 26.18 0.49 -0.96
C LEU A 788 24.71 0.91 -0.78
N SER A 789 23.94 0.19 0.03
CA SER A 789 22.59 0.61 0.42
C SER A 789 22.40 0.66 1.93
N GLN A 790 21.66 1.68 2.38
CA GLN A 790 21.49 1.97 3.80
C GLN A 790 20.14 1.50 4.36
N HIS A 791 20.21 0.55 5.28
CA HIS A 791 19.06 -0.04 5.98
C HIS A 791 19.21 0.14 7.48
N ILE A 792 19.16 1.42 7.88
CA ILE A 792 19.65 1.90 9.17
C ILE A 792 18.52 2.27 10.14
N SER A 793 17.39 1.60 10.11
CA SER A 793 16.29 1.89 11.04
C SER A 793 16.71 1.63 12.49
N THR A 794 16.09 2.31 13.48
CA THR A 794 16.32 1.95 14.89
C THR A 794 15.94 0.48 15.10
N ALA A 795 16.80 -0.33 15.73
CA ALA A 795 16.56 -1.76 15.85
C ALA A 795 15.23 -2.07 16.55
N GLY A 796 14.50 -3.07 16.04
CA GLY A 796 13.16 -3.43 16.52
C GLY A 796 12.04 -2.56 15.94
N MET A 797 12.30 -1.70 14.95
CA MET A 797 11.26 -0.87 14.32
C MET A 797 10.88 -1.34 12.91
N GLU A 798 11.72 -2.14 12.25
CA GLU A 798 11.39 -2.77 10.97
C GLU A 798 10.86 -4.17 11.16
N ALA A 799 9.67 -4.44 10.63
CA ALA A 799 9.15 -5.80 10.56
C ALA A 799 9.95 -6.69 9.58
N SER A 800 10.48 -6.11 8.49
CA SER A 800 11.16 -6.84 7.42
C SER A 800 12.03 -5.85 6.63
N GLY A 801 11.78 -5.67 5.32
CA GLY A 801 12.48 -4.71 4.47
C GLY A 801 12.73 -5.28 3.07
N THR A 802 11.77 -5.10 2.16
CA THR A 802 11.88 -5.71 0.82
C THR A 802 12.85 -4.99 -0.11
N SER A 803 13.19 -3.72 0.12
CA SER A 803 14.26 -3.07 -0.65
C SER A 803 15.64 -3.65 -0.35
N ASN A 804 15.87 -4.09 0.90
CA ASN A 804 17.10 -4.73 1.36
C ASN A 804 17.42 -5.94 0.46
N MET A 805 16.40 -6.77 0.23
CA MET A 805 16.48 -7.97 -0.61
C MET A 805 16.85 -7.63 -2.07
N LYS A 806 16.22 -6.60 -2.64
CA LYS A 806 16.48 -6.17 -4.02
C LYS A 806 17.91 -5.66 -4.21
N PHE A 807 18.43 -4.92 -3.23
CA PHE A 807 19.82 -4.46 -3.26
C PHE A 807 20.79 -5.63 -3.22
N SER A 808 20.60 -6.55 -2.27
CA SER A 808 21.45 -7.75 -2.15
C SER A 808 21.42 -8.60 -3.42
N MET A 809 20.23 -8.82 -4.01
CA MET A 809 20.06 -9.49 -5.31
C MET A 809 20.87 -8.87 -6.46
N ASN A 810 21.04 -7.54 -6.46
CA ASN A 810 21.81 -6.80 -7.49
C ASN A 810 23.29 -6.58 -7.12
N GLY A 811 23.79 -7.34 -6.15
CA GLY A 811 25.16 -7.26 -5.67
C GLY A 811 25.47 -5.96 -4.94
N CYS A 812 24.47 -5.21 -4.50
CA CYS A 812 24.70 -4.06 -3.63
C CYS A 812 24.96 -4.56 -2.20
N ILE A 813 26.02 -4.06 -1.57
CA ILE A 813 26.38 -4.41 -0.20
C ILE A 813 25.56 -3.55 0.75
N LEU A 814 25.14 -4.12 1.87
CA LEU A 814 24.29 -3.43 2.83
C LEU A 814 25.10 -2.90 4.01
N ILE A 815 24.77 -1.69 4.45
CA ILE A 815 25.08 -1.18 5.79
C ILE A 815 23.77 -1.03 6.57
N GLY A 816 23.72 -1.56 7.79
CA GLY A 816 22.48 -1.60 8.53
C GLY A 816 22.60 -2.00 9.99
N THR A 817 21.50 -1.83 10.70
CA THR A 817 21.29 -2.37 12.05
C THR A 817 20.86 -3.83 12.00
N LEU A 818 20.95 -4.53 13.14
CA LEU A 818 20.41 -5.88 13.30
C LEU A 818 18.88 -5.83 13.47
N ASP A 819 18.18 -5.48 12.38
CA ASP A 819 16.76 -5.14 12.35
C ASP A 819 16.06 -5.70 11.10
N GLY A 820 14.82 -6.15 11.25
CA GLY A 820 13.99 -6.69 10.17
C GLY A 820 14.73 -7.69 9.28
N ALA A 821 14.66 -7.47 7.96
CA ALA A 821 15.25 -8.37 6.96
C ALA A 821 16.79 -8.36 6.94
N ASN A 822 17.47 -7.39 7.57
CA ASN A 822 18.93 -7.36 7.61
C ASN A 822 19.50 -8.59 8.31
N VAL A 823 18.78 -9.14 9.30
CA VAL A 823 19.24 -10.31 10.06
C VAL A 823 19.34 -11.52 9.14
N GLU A 824 18.24 -11.87 8.47
CA GLU A 824 18.21 -13.01 7.55
C GLU A 824 19.13 -12.79 6.35
N ILE A 825 19.24 -11.56 5.81
CA ILE A 825 20.18 -11.27 4.72
C ILE A 825 21.62 -11.52 5.16
N ARG A 826 22.01 -11.03 6.34
CA ARG A 826 23.36 -11.20 6.89
C ARG A 826 23.69 -12.68 7.11
N GLU A 827 22.73 -13.49 7.53
CA GLU A 827 22.90 -14.95 7.65
C GLU A 827 23.18 -15.61 6.30
N GLU A 828 22.42 -15.27 5.25
CA GLU A 828 22.54 -15.91 3.94
C GLU A 828 23.76 -15.48 3.13
N VAL A 829 24.17 -14.20 3.25
CA VAL A 829 25.31 -13.65 2.51
C VAL A 829 26.63 -13.80 3.27
N GLY A 830 26.59 -14.10 4.57
CA GLY A 830 27.76 -14.17 5.45
C GLY A 830 28.07 -12.82 6.12
N GLU A 831 28.48 -12.89 7.38
CA GLU A 831 28.72 -11.71 8.24
C GLU A 831 29.80 -10.79 7.67
N GLU A 832 30.79 -11.34 6.99
CA GLU A 832 31.91 -10.62 6.37
C GLU A 832 31.51 -9.83 5.12
N ASN A 833 30.32 -10.09 4.56
CA ASN A 833 29.78 -9.46 3.35
C ASN A 833 28.67 -8.44 3.66
N PHE A 834 28.51 -8.03 4.93
CA PHE A 834 27.53 -7.07 5.43
C PHE A 834 28.15 -6.12 6.47
N PHE A 835 27.83 -4.83 6.41
CA PHE A 835 28.34 -3.83 7.35
C PHE A 835 27.34 -3.57 8.50
N LEU A 836 27.56 -4.23 9.64
CA LEU A 836 26.70 -4.11 10.82
C LEU A 836 27.16 -2.99 11.76
N PHE A 837 26.22 -2.23 12.33
CA PHE A 837 26.46 -1.27 13.42
C PHE A 837 25.22 -1.07 14.31
N GLY A 838 25.39 -0.28 15.38
CA GLY A 838 24.31 0.23 16.21
C GLY A 838 23.82 -0.72 17.30
N ALA A 839 22.93 -0.21 18.15
CA ALA A 839 22.29 -0.96 19.22
C ALA A 839 21.38 -2.08 18.70
N LYS A 840 21.22 -3.14 19.49
CA LYS A 840 20.29 -4.25 19.24
C LYS A 840 18.90 -3.94 19.79
N ALA A 841 17.89 -4.66 19.28
CA ALA A 841 16.49 -4.43 19.62
C ALA A 841 16.19 -4.57 21.13
N ASP A 842 16.83 -5.51 21.81
CA ASP A 842 16.70 -5.76 23.26
C ASP A 842 17.33 -4.67 24.13
N GLU A 843 18.23 -3.86 23.59
CA GLU A 843 18.91 -2.77 24.29
C GLU A 843 18.10 -1.45 24.28
N ILE A 844 17.17 -1.29 23.32
CA ILE A 844 16.50 -0.03 23.01
C ILE A 844 15.72 0.54 24.21
N VAL A 845 14.96 -0.31 24.91
CA VAL A 845 14.13 0.11 26.06
C VAL A 845 15.01 0.67 27.18
N ASN A 846 16.13 0.00 27.47
CA ASN A 846 17.06 0.43 28.51
C ASN A 846 17.80 1.72 28.11
N LEU A 847 18.20 1.86 26.84
CA LEU A 847 18.85 3.08 26.34
C LEU A 847 17.93 4.31 26.39
N ARG A 848 16.63 4.13 26.10
CA ARG A 848 15.63 5.20 26.26
C ARG A 848 15.41 5.58 27.73
N LYS A 849 15.40 4.59 28.61
CA LYS A 849 15.30 4.82 30.06
C LYS A 849 16.53 5.55 30.59
N GLU A 850 17.73 5.15 30.17
CA GLU A 850 18.99 5.83 30.49
C GLU A 850 18.96 7.31 30.06
N ARG A 851 18.43 7.59 28.86
CA ARG A 851 18.22 8.97 28.38
C ARG A 851 17.24 9.74 29.26
N ALA A 852 16.10 9.15 29.61
CA ALA A 852 15.10 9.79 30.48
C ALA A 852 15.66 10.11 31.88
N GLU A 853 16.52 9.24 32.42
CA GLU A 853 17.22 9.44 33.70
C GLU A 853 18.38 10.44 33.61
N GLY A 854 18.65 11.03 32.45
CA GLY A 854 19.71 12.02 32.23
C GLY A 854 21.13 11.43 32.24
N LYS A 855 21.27 10.12 32.05
CA LYS A 855 22.56 9.41 32.10
C LYS A 855 23.28 9.35 30.75
N PHE A 856 22.54 9.50 29.64
CA PHE A 856 23.12 9.52 28.31
C PHE A 856 23.97 10.77 28.09
N VAL A 857 25.26 10.58 27.81
CA VAL A 857 26.18 11.63 27.37
C VAL A 857 26.48 11.42 25.88
N PRO A 858 26.14 12.38 25.01
CA PRO A 858 26.40 12.26 23.57
C PRO A 858 27.90 12.31 23.28
N ASP A 859 28.30 11.62 22.21
CA ASP A 859 29.68 11.64 21.73
C ASP A 859 30.10 13.06 21.29
N PRO A 860 31.34 13.51 21.58
CA PRO A 860 31.82 14.83 21.16
C PRO A 860 31.70 15.08 19.66
N ILE A 861 31.88 14.04 18.83
CA ILE A 861 31.74 14.13 17.37
C ILE A 861 30.29 14.44 16.99
N PHE A 862 29.31 13.85 17.67
CA PHE A 862 27.90 14.12 17.41
C PHE A 862 27.51 15.55 17.79
N GLU A 863 28.03 16.06 18.91
CA GLU A 863 27.84 17.46 19.31
C GLU A 863 28.51 18.44 18.33
N GLU A 864 29.71 18.13 17.86
CA GLU A 864 30.43 18.91 16.83
C GLU A 864 29.58 19.05 15.56
N VAL A 865 28.94 17.97 15.11
CA VAL A 865 28.06 17.97 13.93
C VAL A 865 26.81 18.82 14.17
N LYS A 866 26.13 18.66 15.31
CA LYS A 866 24.96 19.49 15.64
C LYS A 866 25.31 20.98 15.64
N GLN A 867 26.44 21.35 16.24
CA GLN A 867 26.93 22.74 16.23
C GLN A 867 27.28 23.22 14.83
N TYR A 868 27.89 22.37 14.00
CA TYR A 868 28.21 22.73 12.62
C TYR A 868 26.95 22.95 11.78
N VAL A 869 25.89 22.17 11.97
CA VAL A 869 24.58 22.42 11.34
C VAL A 869 24.02 23.78 11.80
N ARG A 870 24.11 24.09 13.09
CA ARG A 870 23.65 25.38 13.66
C ARG A 870 24.46 26.59 13.24
N SER A 871 25.66 26.40 12.70
CA SER A 871 26.51 27.51 12.23
C SER A 871 25.89 28.30 11.08
N GLY A 872 24.86 27.76 10.41
CA GLY A 872 24.22 28.37 9.26
C GLY A 872 24.91 28.05 7.92
N VAL A 873 25.92 27.17 7.91
CA VAL A 873 26.65 26.77 6.69
C VAL A 873 25.76 26.18 5.59
N PHE A 874 24.59 25.64 5.96
CA PHE A 874 23.58 25.10 5.03
C PHE A 874 22.41 26.07 4.77
N GLY A 875 22.61 27.37 5.03
CA GLY A 875 21.67 28.45 4.72
C GLY A 875 20.52 28.63 5.72
N SER A 876 19.67 27.62 5.87
CA SER A 876 18.48 27.69 6.76
C SER A 876 18.83 27.40 8.23
N ASN A 877 18.03 27.91 9.18
CA ASN A 877 18.13 27.49 10.58
C ASN A 877 17.42 26.13 10.77
N TYR A 878 18.13 25.15 11.31
CA TYR A 878 17.66 23.80 11.60
C TYR A 878 17.53 23.49 13.10
N ASP A 879 17.48 24.50 13.97
CA ASP A 879 17.37 24.34 15.43
C ASP A 879 16.20 23.47 15.86
N GLU A 880 15.04 23.58 15.20
CA GLU A 880 13.89 22.72 15.53
C GLU A 880 14.11 21.25 15.11
N LEU A 881 14.83 21.01 14.00
CA LEU A 881 15.19 19.66 13.58
C LEU A 881 16.17 19.05 14.59
N ILE A 882 17.25 19.77 14.90
CA ILE A 882 18.27 19.34 15.86
C ILE A 882 17.69 19.22 17.27
N GLY A 883 16.75 20.08 17.64
CA GLY A 883 16.07 20.07 18.93
C GLY A 883 15.29 18.78 19.21
N SER A 884 14.89 18.03 18.18
CA SER A 884 14.29 16.69 18.35
C SER A 884 15.27 15.66 18.93
N LEU A 885 16.58 15.90 18.78
CA LEU A 885 17.66 15.04 19.28
C LEU A 885 18.10 15.45 20.71
N GLU A 886 17.44 16.43 21.32
CA GLU A 886 17.86 17.09 22.56
C GLU A 886 16.80 17.01 23.67
N GLY A 887 17.21 17.31 24.90
CA GLY A 887 16.40 17.08 26.10
C GLY A 887 16.40 15.61 26.51
N ASN A 888 15.82 15.28 27.65
CA ASN A 888 15.80 13.91 28.19
C ASN A 888 14.42 13.26 28.07
N GLU A 889 13.37 14.06 27.94
CA GLU A 889 11.98 13.64 27.81
C GLU A 889 11.17 14.61 26.93
N GLY A 890 9.93 14.24 26.61
CA GLY A 890 8.99 15.06 25.85
C GLY A 890 8.69 14.52 24.45
N PHE A 891 7.42 14.60 24.05
CA PHE A 891 6.98 14.17 22.71
C PHE A 891 7.69 14.96 21.60
N GLY A 892 8.21 14.24 20.60
CA GLY A 892 8.98 14.84 19.49
C GLY A 892 10.40 15.29 19.87
N ARG A 893 10.88 14.94 21.07
CA ARG A 893 12.22 15.29 21.60
C ARG A 893 12.94 14.03 22.12
N ALA A 894 14.05 14.26 22.82
CA ALA A 894 14.79 13.25 23.56
C ALA A 894 15.45 12.15 22.70
N ASP A 895 15.63 12.38 21.40
CA ASP A 895 16.27 11.43 20.49
C ASP A 895 15.71 10.00 20.63
N TYR A 896 14.38 9.89 20.59
CA TYR A 896 13.69 8.61 20.79
C TYR A 896 14.15 7.49 19.85
N PHE A 897 14.69 7.86 18.68
CA PHE A 897 15.19 6.96 17.66
C PHE A 897 16.70 6.71 17.73
N LEU A 898 17.37 7.16 18.80
CA LEU A 898 18.76 6.84 19.12
C LEU A 898 19.73 7.24 18.01
N VAL A 899 19.49 8.38 17.36
CA VAL A 899 20.37 8.92 16.32
C VAL A 899 21.74 9.26 16.91
N GLY A 900 21.77 9.99 18.03
CA GLY A 900 23.00 10.38 18.70
C GLY A 900 23.71 9.20 19.38
N LYS A 901 22.96 8.22 19.88
CA LYS A 901 23.52 7.02 20.50
C LYS A 901 24.26 6.13 19.49
N ASP A 902 23.67 5.89 18.32
CA ASP A 902 24.28 5.04 17.29
C ASP A 902 25.28 5.78 16.40
N PHE A 903 25.32 7.13 16.47
CA PHE A 903 26.15 7.97 15.62
C PHE A 903 27.63 7.56 15.54
N PRO A 904 28.33 7.30 16.67
CA PRO A 904 29.77 6.96 16.61
C PRO A 904 29.99 5.63 15.89
N SER A 905 29.22 4.60 16.26
CA SER A 905 29.31 3.28 15.63
C SER A 905 28.96 3.31 14.14
N TYR A 906 28.05 4.20 13.72
CA TYR A 906 27.69 4.39 12.33
C TYR A 906 28.84 5.00 11.52
N VAL A 907 29.47 6.06 12.04
CA VAL A 907 30.61 6.73 11.39
C VAL A 907 31.80 5.78 11.27
N GLU A 908 32.15 5.07 12.33
CA GLU A 908 33.22 4.04 12.32
C GLU A 908 32.91 2.92 11.31
N CYS A 909 31.64 2.52 11.17
CA CYS A 909 31.25 1.52 10.20
C CYS A 909 31.41 2.04 8.75
N GLN A 910 31.11 3.31 8.50
CA GLN A 910 31.34 3.94 7.19
C GLN A 910 32.83 4.06 6.84
N GLU A 911 33.72 4.17 7.82
CA GLU A 911 35.18 4.11 7.58
C GLU A 911 35.61 2.72 7.10
N LYS A 912 35.06 1.65 7.68
CA LYS A 912 35.29 0.27 7.21
C LYS A 912 34.76 0.05 5.79
N VAL A 913 33.66 0.71 5.43
CA VAL A 913 33.15 0.70 4.05
C VAL A 913 34.15 1.35 3.10
N ASP A 914 34.72 2.51 3.45
CA ASP A 914 35.75 3.17 2.63
C ASP A 914 37.01 2.31 2.50
N GLU A 915 37.44 1.64 3.57
CA GLU A 915 38.58 0.70 3.51
C GLU A 915 38.30 -0.46 2.56
N ALA A 916 37.14 -1.11 2.69
CA ALA A 916 36.76 -2.22 1.83
C ALA A 916 36.62 -1.81 0.36
N TYR A 917 36.10 -0.62 0.07
CA TYR A 917 35.93 -0.15 -1.30
C TYR A 917 37.25 0.18 -2.00
N ARG A 918 38.30 0.55 -1.27
CA ARG A 918 39.64 0.72 -1.87
C ARG A 918 40.17 -0.59 -2.44
N ASP A 919 39.86 -1.72 -1.80
CA ASP A 919 40.13 -3.06 -2.33
C ASP A 919 38.98 -3.53 -3.23
N GLN A 920 39.06 -3.16 -4.51
CA GLN A 920 38.04 -3.52 -5.49
C GLN A 920 37.91 -5.04 -5.72
N LYS A 921 38.94 -5.85 -5.43
CA LYS A 921 38.85 -7.32 -5.50
C LYS A 921 37.97 -7.83 -4.36
N ARG A 922 38.23 -7.38 -3.13
CA ARG A 922 37.38 -7.68 -1.97
C ARG A 922 35.95 -7.18 -2.14
N TRP A 923 35.76 -5.93 -2.58
CA TRP A 923 34.44 -5.33 -2.76
C TRP A 923 33.60 -6.11 -3.79
N THR A 924 34.19 -6.46 -4.93
CA THR A 924 33.48 -7.22 -5.97
C THR A 924 33.15 -8.63 -5.53
N ARG A 925 34.05 -9.28 -4.78
CA ARG A 925 33.78 -10.57 -4.14
C ARG A 925 32.55 -10.50 -3.22
N MET A 926 32.50 -9.51 -2.32
CA MET A 926 31.35 -9.29 -1.42
C MET A 926 30.05 -9.03 -2.21
N SER A 927 30.15 -8.29 -3.32
CA SER A 927 29.04 -8.00 -4.23
C SER A 927 28.47 -9.29 -4.87
N ILE A 928 29.33 -10.16 -5.41
CA ILE A 928 28.94 -11.45 -5.99
C ILE A 928 28.27 -12.33 -4.92
N LEU A 929 28.85 -12.39 -3.72
CA LEU A 929 28.32 -13.21 -2.62
C LEU A 929 26.97 -12.73 -2.10
N ASN A 930 26.68 -11.43 -2.19
CA ASN A 930 25.35 -10.90 -1.90
C ASN A 930 24.31 -11.44 -2.89
N THR A 931 24.57 -11.37 -4.20
CA THR A 931 23.68 -12.00 -5.20
C THR A 931 23.58 -13.50 -4.98
N ALA A 932 24.70 -14.18 -4.71
CA ALA A 932 24.72 -15.63 -4.53
C ALA A 932 23.94 -16.11 -3.28
N GLY A 933 23.90 -15.30 -2.21
CA GLY A 933 23.10 -15.56 -1.01
C GLY A 933 21.64 -15.10 -1.11
N SER A 934 21.23 -14.45 -2.20
CA SER A 934 19.92 -13.80 -2.25
C SER A 934 18.74 -14.74 -2.54
N PHE A 935 18.98 -16.03 -2.82
CA PHE A 935 17.94 -16.97 -3.26
C PHE A 935 16.81 -17.17 -2.23
N LYS A 936 17.12 -17.11 -0.92
CA LYS A 936 16.10 -17.16 0.15
C LYS A 936 15.09 -16.01 -0.01
N PHE A 937 15.42 -14.91 -0.65
CA PHE A 937 14.53 -13.74 -0.74
C PHE A 937 13.68 -13.68 -2.01
N SER A 938 13.60 -14.77 -2.78
CA SER A 938 12.61 -14.89 -3.86
C SER A 938 11.19 -14.93 -3.29
N SER A 939 10.27 -14.15 -3.88
CA SER A 939 8.85 -14.24 -3.53
C SER A 939 8.21 -15.56 -3.93
N ASP A 940 8.83 -16.35 -4.81
CA ASP A 940 8.32 -17.66 -5.21
C ASP A 940 8.29 -18.64 -4.03
N ARG A 941 9.39 -18.74 -3.27
CA ARG A 941 9.44 -19.49 -2.01
C ARG A 941 8.38 -18.99 -1.03
N THR A 942 8.27 -17.66 -0.85
CA THR A 942 7.25 -17.10 0.05
C THR A 942 5.85 -17.58 -0.36
N ILE A 943 5.50 -17.51 -1.65
CA ILE A 943 4.20 -17.98 -2.14
C ILE A 943 4.01 -19.49 -1.95
N HIS A 944 5.05 -20.32 -2.13
CA HIS A 944 4.96 -21.74 -1.81
C HIS A 944 4.61 -22.00 -0.34
N GLU A 945 5.24 -21.28 0.59
CA GLU A 945 4.93 -21.39 2.03
C GLU A 945 3.49 -20.97 2.33
N TYR A 946 3.02 -19.82 1.80
CA TYR A 946 1.63 -19.39 1.98
C TYR A 946 0.64 -20.40 1.37
N ALA A 947 0.91 -20.88 0.16
CA ALA A 947 0.06 -21.81 -0.55
C ALA A 947 -0.10 -23.13 0.20
N LYS A 948 0.98 -23.62 0.83
CA LYS A 948 0.99 -24.88 1.58
C LYS A 948 0.43 -24.75 2.99
N ASP A 949 0.95 -23.80 3.77
CA ASP A 949 0.74 -23.79 5.23
C ASP A 949 -0.45 -22.93 5.67
N ILE A 950 -1.01 -22.12 4.77
CA ILE A 950 -2.14 -21.22 5.06
C ILE A 950 -3.29 -21.49 4.09
N TRP A 951 -3.10 -21.27 2.79
CA TRP A 951 -4.23 -21.29 1.84
C TRP A 951 -4.66 -22.70 1.45
N ASN A 952 -3.75 -23.68 1.57
CA ASN A 952 -3.93 -25.05 1.10
C ASN A 952 -4.38 -25.11 -0.37
N ILE A 953 -3.70 -24.34 -1.23
CA ILE A 953 -3.94 -24.33 -2.68
C ILE A 953 -2.86 -25.13 -3.42
N LYS A 954 -3.22 -25.69 -4.57
CA LYS A 954 -2.31 -26.45 -5.43
C LYS A 954 -2.13 -25.71 -6.76
N GLN A 955 -1.02 -26.00 -7.44
CA GLN A 955 -0.77 -25.49 -8.77
C GLN A 955 -1.80 -26.06 -9.76
N VAL A 956 -2.19 -25.25 -10.73
CA VAL A 956 -3.20 -25.54 -11.75
C VAL A 956 -2.62 -25.11 -13.09
N GLU A 957 -1.90 -26.03 -13.74
CA GLU A 957 -1.26 -25.77 -15.02
C GLU A 957 -2.27 -25.83 -16.17
N LEU A 958 -2.19 -24.88 -17.08
CA LEU A 958 -2.99 -24.90 -18.31
C LEU A 958 -2.45 -25.97 -19.28
N PRO A 959 -3.32 -26.66 -20.04
CA PRO A 959 -2.91 -27.64 -21.05
C PRO A 959 -2.05 -27.10 -22.20
#